data_AF-A0A925FEN2-F1
#
_entry.id   AF-A0A925FEN2-F1
#
_cell.length_a   1.000
_cell.length_b   1.000
_cell.length_c   1.000
_cell.angle_alpha   90.00
_cell.angle_beta   90.00
_cell.angle_gamma   90.00
#
_symmetry.space_group_name_H-M   'P 1'
#
loop_
_entity.id
_entity.type
_entity.pdbx_description
1 polymer ?
#
loop_
_entity_poly.entity_id
_entity_poly.type
_entity_poly.pdbx_seq_one_letter_code
_entity_poly.pdbx_strand_id
1 'polypeptide(L)'
;MAGSLLIGSDALASRRDVAAGPLAPLAQSLRADLAPLLEAPNIQLPSEKARMTRTGGRCPVHGVLLRFDPQSPRAHACPICGETFTGDEHYRWWIVNYQLWLAERAVHGAVLGVTTDAPDCRALSVRILDAYADAYLDYPNKDNVLGPTRPFFSTYLESIWTLQLAVALDLLEQGGEAGVGDRVRERVLEPSLALIAEYDEGSSNRQVWNNAAMMAVGAMLGRTLIVERAFDGKSGLLAHLRGGLLADGSWYEGENYHQFAHRGLWYGVTIAERLGLVVPDELRSRFAEAFAVPFGTALPDFTFPARRDSQYGVSLRQWRFAESAELGLARQDDPRLQAALVELYRDDVQAGDTERARSTAEAERNVGPARLTRASLGWKSLLYARAQLDAGGTATRQASSVHLASQGLAIFRRQAGQVYVALDYGVPGGGHGHPDRLNLWLVDGPSRWLEDVGTGSYVERALFWYRSTLAHNAPLANGTSQPYGDGLLRAWDEQGDVGWVEAEFDIVPGRARATRRIVVMRDYVIDELWWASADEITLDLPMHVDPEEGPGTGWEPAELPQAQGTGFEFLREIERAKGKAFDALTVSRDGASMRAWMQSDAPCEWYRARAPGPPGSAPRRFIFARWRGRAGRTRSVWAWDAGISNVRFTPETVALSLGDGSLHAHREIKQSWHVRTTLGDASSEVVLGGRVTNPRQASPPLSDAISNLPRHVLAAGRPFTMELGERHYRRSELPWEAAGSPEATLRVASGRDAVDVDVHVRKAEPYFAPARPENPLDNEDPDINSDGIQLYLFLPDSQAHGSWLLVPDHAGGVRVTQRQAGGSVPALEADWRLTPDGYRVRCRIARGPRGLGIDRAFMLNVVINEISRDRERRRGQLVATGATGEWVYLRGDREDPHRLLAFEIVDA
;
A
#
# COMPACT_ATOMS: atom_id res chain seq x y z
N MET A 1 27.30 25.27 3.09
CA MET A 1 27.49 24.46 4.31
C MET A 1 28.02 23.11 3.85
N ALA A 2 29.31 22.84 3.96
CA ALA A 2 29.85 21.50 3.68
C ALA A 2 30.08 20.81 5.04
N GLY A 3 29.04 20.16 5.54
CA GLY A 3 29.10 19.28 6.71
C GLY A 3 28.86 17.84 6.27
N SER A 4 29.39 16.88 7.03
CA SER A 4 29.13 15.43 6.86
C SER A 4 27.63 15.11 6.76
N LEU A 5 27.23 14.12 5.97
CA LEU A 5 25.84 13.73 5.80
C LEU A 5 25.26 13.02 7.02
N LEU A 6 25.93 11.94 7.46
CA LEU A 6 25.45 11.12 8.57
C LEU A 6 26.29 11.36 9.82
N ILE A 7 27.60 11.18 9.74
CA ILE A 7 28.49 11.22 10.89
C ILE A 7 29.72 12.08 10.60
N GLY A 8 30.08 12.98 11.52
CA GLY A 8 31.29 13.80 11.38
C GLY A 8 32.56 13.03 11.68
N SER A 9 33.71 13.53 11.21
CA SER A 9 35.03 12.93 11.41
C SER A 9 35.36 12.59 12.87
N ASP A 10 35.02 13.47 13.81
CA ASP A 10 35.30 13.27 15.25
C ASP A 10 34.50 12.09 15.84
N ALA A 11 33.20 12.02 15.50
CA ALA A 11 32.35 10.92 15.94
C ALA A 11 32.77 9.60 15.26
N LEU A 12 33.18 9.66 13.99
CA LEU A 12 33.67 8.50 13.23
C LEU A 12 34.93 7.91 13.86
N ALA A 13 35.84 8.74 14.38
CA ALA A 13 37.02 8.26 15.10
C ALA A 13 36.64 7.41 16.32
N SER A 14 35.63 7.84 17.09
CA SER A 14 35.12 7.08 18.25
C SER A 14 34.46 5.74 17.84
N ARG A 15 33.93 5.66 16.62
CA ARG A 15 33.33 4.41 16.11
C ARG A 15 34.36 3.35 15.73
N ARG A 16 35.64 3.70 15.54
CA ARG A 16 36.70 2.71 15.27
C ARG A 16 36.88 1.74 16.42
N ASP A 17 36.91 2.24 17.65
CA ASP A 17 37.04 1.39 18.85
C ASP A 17 35.82 0.47 19.04
N VAL A 18 34.62 0.98 18.72
CA VAL A 18 33.39 0.18 18.78
C VAL A 18 33.40 -0.91 17.71
N ALA A 19 33.81 -0.59 16.48
CA ALA A 19 33.90 -1.53 15.37
C ALA A 19 35.00 -2.58 15.58
N ALA A 20 36.12 -2.24 16.22
CA ALA A 20 37.20 -3.15 16.55
C ALA A 20 36.95 -3.98 17.82
N GLY A 21 36.06 -3.52 18.70
CA GLY A 21 35.72 -4.17 19.96
C GLY A 21 34.31 -4.78 19.95
N PRO A 22 33.32 -4.19 20.66
CA PRO A 22 32.00 -4.81 20.84
C PRO A 22 31.22 -5.14 19.57
N LEU A 23 31.49 -4.46 18.45
CA LEU A 23 30.87 -4.73 17.14
C LEU A 23 31.82 -5.39 16.13
N ALA A 24 32.96 -5.92 16.57
CA ALA A 24 33.87 -6.67 15.69
C ALA A 24 33.19 -7.82 14.93
N PRO A 25 32.28 -8.61 15.53
CA PRO A 25 31.54 -9.64 14.78
C PRO A 25 30.70 -9.06 13.63
N LEU A 26 30.10 -7.88 13.82
CA LEU A 26 29.35 -7.20 12.76
C LEU A 26 30.28 -6.73 11.64
N ALA A 27 31.41 -6.10 11.97
CA ALA A 27 32.38 -5.66 10.98
C ALA A 27 32.95 -6.83 10.15
N GLN A 28 33.29 -7.95 10.81
CA GLN A 28 33.73 -9.18 10.14
C GLN A 28 32.65 -9.75 9.23
N SER A 29 31.40 -9.79 9.70
CA SER A 29 30.28 -10.30 8.92
C SER A 29 29.97 -9.43 7.68
N LEU A 30 30.01 -8.10 7.81
CA LEU A 30 29.85 -7.19 6.68
C LEU A 30 31.00 -7.31 5.68
N ARG A 31 32.23 -7.54 6.14
CA ARG A 31 33.38 -7.81 5.26
C ARG A 31 33.20 -9.13 4.51
N ALA A 32 32.68 -10.17 5.17
CA ALA A 32 32.39 -11.45 4.51
C ALA A 32 31.36 -11.29 3.39
N ASP A 33 30.35 -10.44 3.57
CA ASP A 33 29.38 -10.10 2.51
C ASP A 33 30.02 -9.44 1.28
N LEU A 34 31.23 -8.87 1.41
CA LEU A 34 31.98 -8.25 0.31
C LEU A 34 32.95 -9.20 -0.40
N ALA A 35 33.19 -10.40 0.12
CA ALA A 35 34.19 -11.33 -0.42
C ALA A 35 34.07 -11.54 -1.94
N PRO A 36 32.87 -11.76 -2.53
CA PRO A 36 32.74 -11.93 -3.97
C PRO A 36 33.21 -10.74 -4.81
N LEU A 37 33.09 -9.51 -4.29
CA LEU A 37 33.52 -8.29 -4.97
C LEU A 37 34.97 -7.90 -4.69
N LEU A 38 35.51 -8.29 -3.54
CA LEU A 38 36.92 -8.10 -3.21
C LEU A 38 37.81 -8.99 -4.08
N GLU A 39 37.35 -10.20 -4.40
CA GLU A 39 38.04 -11.17 -5.26
C GLU A 39 37.83 -10.89 -6.75
N ALA A 40 36.78 -10.14 -7.13
CA ALA A 40 36.49 -9.81 -8.51
C ALA A 40 37.50 -8.79 -9.08
N PRO A 41 38.04 -9.02 -10.29
CA PRO A 41 39.02 -8.11 -10.89
C PRO A 41 38.41 -6.76 -11.29
N ASN A 42 37.14 -6.73 -11.69
CA ASN A 42 36.43 -5.54 -12.18
C ASN A 42 34.98 -5.51 -11.68
N ILE A 43 34.41 -4.31 -11.58
CA ILE A 43 32.97 -4.10 -11.34
C ILE A 43 32.23 -4.22 -12.69
N GLN A 44 31.24 -5.10 -12.76
CA GLN A 44 30.40 -5.24 -13.95
C GLN A 44 29.08 -4.51 -13.74
N LEU A 45 28.80 -3.48 -14.54
CA LEU A 45 27.50 -2.82 -14.57
C LEU A 45 26.70 -3.31 -15.79
N PRO A 46 25.39 -3.59 -15.64
CA PRO A 46 24.53 -3.86 -16.78
C PRO A 46 24.49 -2.66 -17.73
N SER A 47 24.65 -2.87 -19.03
CA SER A 47 24.44 -1.80 -20.02
C SER A 47 22.96 -1.43 -20.19
N GLU A 48 22.09 -2.38 -19.84
CA GLU A 48 20.66 -2.29 -19.91
C GLU A 48 20.06 -1.55 -18.70
N LYS A 49 18.97 -0.82 -18.97
CA LYS A 49 18.13 -0.20 -17.94
C LYS A 49 17.20 -1.23 -17.29
N ALA A 50 16.93 -1.13 -16.00
CA ALA A 50 15.93 -2.00 -15.38
C ALA A 50 14.52 -1.77 -15.93
N ARG A 51 13.70 -2.81 -16.01
CA ARG A 51 12.34 -2.75 -16.59
C ARG A 51 11.32 -3.47 -15.71
N MET A 52 10.14 -2.87 -15.58
CA MET A 52 8.99 -3.50 -14.93
C MET A 52 7.99 -3.96 -15.98
N THR A 53 7.74 -5.27 -15.95
CA THR A 53 6.73 -5.94 -16.77
C THR A 53 5.82 -6.77 -15.87
N ARG A 54 4.78 -7.37 -16.44
CA ARG A 54 3.85 -8.23 -15.72
C ARG A 54 4.51 -9.48 -15.13
N THR A 55 5.44 -10.09 -15.87
CA THR A 55 6.10 -11.35 -15.51
C THR A 55 7.52 -11.17 -14.97
N GLY A 56 8.15 -10.01 -15.20
CA GLY A 56 9.53 -9.73 -14.81
C GLY A 56 9.76 -10.02 -13.32
N GLY A 57 10.78 -10.82 -13.03
CA GLY A 57 11.15 -11.17 -11.66
C GLY A 57 10.16 -12.04 -10.89
N ARG A 58 9.13 -12.60 -11.54
CA ARG A 58 8.12 -13.44 -10.89
C ARG A 58 7.98 -14.80 -11.53
N CYS A 59 7.62 -15.81 -10.73
CA CYS A 59 7.26 -17.11 -11.25
C CYS A 59 5.88 -17.04 -11.93
N PRO A 60 5.73 -17.40 -13.23
CA PRO A 60 4.44 -17.39 -13.92
C PRO A 60 3.40 -18.36 -13.33
N VAL A 61 3.84 -19.35 -12.54
CA VAL A 61 2.97 -20.35 -11.91
C VAL A 61 2.53 -19.90 -10.51
N HIS A 62 3.45 -19.38 -9.71
CA HIS A 62 3.21 -19.10 -8.29
C HIS A 62 3.04 -17.61 -7.95
N GLY A 63 3.33 -16.69 -8.88
CA GLY A 63 3.26 -15.23 -8.66
C GLY A 63 4.31 -14.64 -7.71
N VAL A 64 5.07 -15.50 -7.01
CA VAL A 64 6.13 -15.10 -6.08
C VAL A 64 7.35 -14.52 -6.79
N LEU A 65 8.09 -13.66 -6.09
CA LEU A 65 9.36 -13.13 -6.58
C LEU A 65 10.38 -14.26 -6.76
N LEU A 66 11.12 -14.22 -7.88
CA LEU A 66 12.23 -15.11 -8.13
C LEU A 66 13.41 -14.77 -7.21
N ARG A 67 14.21 -15.78 -6.87
CA ARG A 67 15.41 -15.60 -6.06
C ARG A 67 16.36 -14.62 -6.76
N PHE A 68 16.89 -13.67 -6.00
CA PHE A 68 17.93 -12.78 -6.49
C PHE A 68 19.28 -13.38 -6.12
N ASP A 69 20.14 -13.51 -7.12
CA ASP A 69 21.53 -13.89 -6.96
C ASP A 69 22.38 -12.92 -7.81
N PRO A 70 23.23 -12.08 -7.19
CA PRO A 70 24.05 -11.11 -7.92
C PRO A 70 25.09 -11.77 -8.85
N GLN A 71 25.36 -13.06 -8.71
CA GLN A 71 26.30 -13.80 -9.55
C GLN A 71 25.63 -14.48 -10.75
N SER A 72 24.30 -14.57 -10.76
CA SER A 72 23.51 -15.26 -11.79
C SER A 72 22.56 -14.29 -12.51
N PRO A 73 23.07 -13.41 -13.40
CA PRO A 73 22.26 -12.41 -14.07
C PRO A 73 21.22 -12.99 -15.04
N ARG A 74 21.41 -14.22 -15.53
CA ARG A 74 20.58 -14.80 -16.62
C ARG A 74 19.81 -16.06 -16.23
N ALA A 75 19.84 -16.47 -14.96
CA ALA A 75 19.12 -17.64 -14.47
C ALA A 75 18.48 -17.33 -13.11
N HIS A 76 17.14 -17.34 -13.09
CA HIS A 76 16.33 -16.87 -11.96
C HIS A 76 15.40 -17.98 -11.47
N ALA A 77 15.69 -18.54 -10.30
CA ALA A 77 14.95 -19.68 -9.77
C ALA A 77 13.71 -19.27 -8.95
N CYS A 78 12.60 -19.98 -9.13
CA CYS A 78 11.43 -19.87 -8.26
C CYS A 78 11.73 -20.49 -6.88
N PRO A 79 11.44 -19.81 -5.76
CA PRO A 79 11.67 -20.36 -4.44
C PRO A 79 10.73 -21.52 -4.07
N ILE A 80 9.61 -21.69 -4.77
CA ILE A 80 8.60 -22.72 -4.49
C ILE A 80 8.85 -23.98 -5.34
N CYS A 81 8.84 -23.88 -6.66
CA CYS A 81 8.99 -25.04 -7.55
C CYS A 81 10.43 -25.31 -8.01
N GLY A 82 11.37 -24.40 -7.77
CA GLY A 82 12.76 -24.54 -8.23
C GLY A 82 12.99 -24.28 -9.72
N GLU A 83 11.92 -24.08 -10.51
CA GLU A 83 12.02 -23.79 -11.95
C GLU A 83 12.86 -22.53 -12.22
N THR A 84 13.72 -22.59 -13.23
CA THR A 84 14.64 -21.51 -13.60
C THR A 84 14.17 -20.78 -14.85
N PHE A 85 14.05 -19.46 -14.74
CA PHE A 85 13.62 -18.58 -15.84
C PHE A 85 14.80 -17.78 -16.38
N THR A 86 14.88 -17.66 -17.71
CA THR A 86 15.99 -17.01 -18.44
C THR A 86 15.55 -15.89 -19.39
N GLY A 87 14.25 -15.58 -19.40
CA GLY A 87 13.66 -14.52 -20.23
C GLY A 87 14.23 -13.12 -19.92
N ASP A 88 14.26 -12.25 -20.94
CA ASP A 88 14.82 -10.91 -20.82
C ASP A 88 14.11 -10.07 -19.76
N GLU A 89 12.79 -10.21 -19.62
CA GLU A 89 12.00 -9.55 -18.60
C GLU A 89 12.47 -9.88 -17.17
N HIS A 90 12.96 -11.10 -16.93
CA HIS A 90 13.49 -11.49 -15.62
C HIS A 90 14.88 -10.91 -15.40
N TYR A 91 15.72 -10.87 -16.43
CA TYR A 91 17.01 -10.17 -16.37
C TYR A 91 16.83 -8.67 -16.11
N ARG A 92 15.92 -8.01 -16.83
CA ARG A 92 15.65 -6.57 -16.68
C ARG A 92 15.06 -6.23 -15.31
N TRP A 93 14.39 -7.18 -14.65
CA TRP A 93 14.01 -7.06 -13.24
C TRP A 93 15.20 -7.31 -12.29
N TRP A 94 16.05 -8.29 -12.58
CA TRP A 94 17.27 -8.57 -11.82
C TRP A 94 18.17 -7.33 -11.73
N ILE A 95 18.26 -6.52 -12.79
CA ILE A 95 19.02 -5.25 -12.80
C ILE A 95 18.59 -4.33 -11.66
N VAL A 96 17.29 -4.25 -11.31
CA VAL A 96 16.82 -3.43 -10.17
C VAL A 96 17.57 -3.82 -8.89
N ASN A 97 17.59 -5.13 -8.62
CA ASN A 97 18.16 -5.67 -7.41
C ASN A 97 19.69 -5.53 -7.43
N TYR A 98 20.31 -5.80 -8.58
CA TYR A 98 21.76 -5.70 -8.72
C TYR A 98 22.29 -4.29 -8.51
N GLN A 99 21.66 -3.27 -9.11
CA GLN A 99 22.07 -1.88 -8.95
C GLN A 99 21.95 -1.41 -7.50
N LEU A 100 20.86 -1.76 -6.81
CA LEU A 100 20.67 -1.42 -5.40
C LEU A 100 21.62 -2.19 -4.47
N TRP A 101 21.83 -3.48 -4.74
CA TRP A 101 22.80 -4.31 -4.01
C TRP A 101 24.21 -3.73 -4.12
N LEU A 102 24.66 -3.41 -5.33
CA LEU A 102 26.00 -2.90 -5.59
C LEU A 102 26.22 -1.53 -4.95
N ALA A 103 25.23 -0.63 -4.99
CA ALA A 103 25.29 0.66 -4.30
C ALA A 103 25.40 0.52 -2.77
N GLU A 104 24.70 -0.44 -2.16
CA GLU A 104 24.88 -0.74 -0.73
C GLU A 104 26.26 -1.35 -0.44
N ARG A 105 26.80 -2.19 -1.34
CA ARG A 105 28.17 -2.72 -1.20
C ARG A 105 29.22 -1.60 -1.24
N ALA A 106 28.97 -0.50 -1.97
CA ALA A 106 29.82 0.70 -1.89
C ALA A 106 29.83 1.26 -0.46
N VAL A 107 28.65 1.40 0.17
CA VAL A 107 28.56 1.88 1.56
C VAL A 107 29.24 0.93 2.55
N HIS A 108 29.08 -0.39 2.38
CA HIS A 108 29.80 -1.40 3.18
C HIS A 108 31.32 -1.24 3.04
N GLY A 109 31.82 -1.07 1.82
CA GLY A 109 33.25 -0.83 1.55
C GLY A 109 33.75 0.46 2.20
N ALA A 110 32.98 1.56 2.08
CA ALA A 110 33.30 2.85 2.67
C ALA A 110 33.33 2.77 4.21
N VAL A 111 32.27 2.25 4.85
CA VAL A 111 32.18 2.19 6.32
C VAL A 111 33.30 1.32 6.91
N LEU A 112 33.59 0.15 6.33
CA LEU A 112 34.69 -0.71 6.79
C LEU A 112 36.05 -0.05 6.56
N GLY A 113 36.23 0.57 5.39
CA GLY A 113 37.45 1.31 5.06
C GLY A 113 37.79 2.41 6.07
N VAL A 114 36.79 3.06 6.66
CA VAL A 114 36.99 4.17 7.62
C VAL A 114 36.90 3.77 9.08
N THR A 115 36.16 2.71 9.42
CA THR A 115 35.95 2.24 10.81
C THR A 115 36.92 1.12 11.22
N THR A 116 37.43 0.32 10.29
CA THR A 116 38.33 -0.81 10.59
C THR A 116 39.69 -0.72 9.87
N ASP A 117 39.99 0.41 9.23
CA ASP A 117 41.20 0.64 8.43
C ASP A 117 41.46 -0.48 7.40
N ALA A 118 40.41 -0.84 6.66
CA ALA A 118 40.46 -1.86 5.61
C ALA A 118 40.69 -1.24 4.22
N PRO A 119 41.94 -1.10 3.73
CA PRO A 119 42.24 -0.39 2.49
C PRO A 119 41.66 -1.06 1.24
N ASP A 120 41.49 -2.38 1.25
CA ASP A 120 40.85 -3.13 0.16
C ASP A 120 39.34 -2.86 0.08
N CYS A 121 38.65 -2.76 1.22
CA CYS A 121 37.25 -2.33 1.29
C CYS A 121 37.07 -0.89 0.79
N ARG A 122 37.97 0.01 1.21
CA ARG A 122 38.00 1.39 0.72
C ARG A 122 38.17 1.43 -0.80
N ALA A 123 39.16 0.71 -1.33
CA ALA A 123 39.42 0.63 -2.76
C ALA A 123 38.23 0.04 -3.54
N LEU A 124 37.54 -0.97 -2.99
CA LEU A 124 36.32 -1.51 -3.58
C LEU A 124 35.22 -0.43 -3.70
N SER A 125 34.98 0.35 -2.64
CA SER A 125 33.99 1.44 -2.68
C SER A 125 34.33 2.47 -3.76
N VAL A 126 35.60 2.86 -3.87
CA VAL A 126 36.06 3.79 -4.91
C VAL A 126 35.83 3.20 -6.31
N ARG A 127 36.18 1.93 -6.54
CA ARG A 127 35.93 1.27 -7.84
C ARG A 127 34.45 1.25 -8.23
N ILE A 128 33.54 1.01 -7.28
CA ILE A 128 32.10 1.01 -7.55
C ILE A 128 31.61 2.41 -7.92
N LEU A 129 32.02 3.43 -7.16
CA LEU A 129 31.67 4.83 -7.44
C LEU A 129 32.18 5.28 -8.81
N ASP A 130 33.42 4.92 -9.15
CA ASP A 130 34.05 5.25 -10.43
C ASP A 130 33.35 4.56 -11.62
N ALA A 131 33.00 3.28 -11.47
CA ALA A 131 32.23 2.54 -12.47
C ALA A 131 30.86 3.18 -12.74
N TYR A 132 30.18 3.68 -11.69
CA TYR A 132 28.92 4.40 -11.88
C TYR A 132 29.11 5.77 -12.54
N ALA A 133 30.19 6.47 -12.22
CA ALA A 133 30.52 7.70 -12.91
C ALA A 133 30.82 7.46 -14.40
N ASP A 134 31.39 6.33 -14.80
CA ASP A 134 31.49 5.94 -16.23
C ASP A 134 30.11 5.75 -16.87
N ALA A 135 29.24 4.92 -16.28
CA ALA A 135 28.06 4.40 -16.95
C ALA A 135 26.77 5.23 -16.83
N TYR A 136 26.61 6.03 -15.77
CA TYR A 136 25.29 6.58 -15.40
C TYR A 136 24.62 7.40 -16.51
N LEU A 137 25.38 8.22 -17.22
CA LEU A 137 24.87 9.10 -18.27
C LEU A 137 24.42 8.36 -19.53
N ASP A 138 24.83 7.09 -19.70
CA ASP A 138 24.46 6.25 -20.84
C ASP A 138 23.09 5.57 -20.64
N TYR A 139 22.61 5.45 -19.39
CA TYR A 139 21.27 4.94 -19.13
C TYR A 139 20.19 5.94 -19.59
N PRO A 140 19.15 5.48 -20.31
CA PRO A 140 18.12 6.36 -20.86
C PRO A 140 17.06 6.75 -19.82
N ASN A 141 16.65 8.02 -19.84
CA ASN A 141 15.42 8.46 -19.15
C ASN A 141 14.20 8.24 -20.05
N LYS A 142 13.70 6.99 -20.08
CA LYS A 142 12.66 6.53 -21.01
C LYS A 142 11.87 5.35 -20.46
N ASP A 143 10.58 5.26 -20.81
CA ASP A 143 9.65 4.18 -20.46
C ASP A 143 9.54 3.91 -18.94
N ASN A 144 9.47 4.99 -18.17
CA ASN A 144 9.33 4.89 -16.72
C ASN A 144 7.90 4.57 -16.29
N VAL A 145 7.76 4.06 -15.08
CA VAL A 145 6.48 3.68 -14.47
C VAL A 145 6.05 4.71 -13.42
N LEU A 146 7.00 5.16 -12.61
CA LEU A 146 6.76 5.98 -11.42
C LEU A 146 7.83 7.07 -11.31
N GLY A 147 7.72 8.09 -12.15
CA GLY A 147 8.62 9.24 -12.18
C GLY A 147 9.82 9.08 -13.13
N PRO A 148 10.52 10.18 -13.46
CA PRO A 148 11.73 10.18 -14.28
C PRO A 148 12.89 9.47 -13.59
N THR A 149 13.64 8.67 -14.35
CA THR A 149 14.82 7.93 -13.86
C THR A 149 15.62 7.33 -15.01
N ARG A 150 16.92 7.12 -14.79
CA ARG A 150 17.86 6.54 -15.75
C ARG A 150 18.08 5.02 -15.55
N PRO A 151 18.68 4.54 -14.45
CA PRO A 151 18.98 3.10 -14.29
C PRO A 151 17.75 2.24 -13.94
N PHE A 152 16.67 2.85 -13.44
CA PHE A 152 15.47 2.16 -12.98
C PHE A 152 14.22 2.58 -13.76
N PHE A 153 13.06 2.05 -13.38
CA PHE A 153 11.76 2.49 -13.91
C PHE A 153 10.96 3.36 -12.92
N SER A 154 11.54 3.69 -11.76
CA SER A 154 10.96 4.60 -10.77
C SER A 154 11.97 5.52 -10.09
N THR A 155 11.57 6.77 -9.85
CA THR A 155 12.39 7.80 -9.18
C THR A 155 12.78 7.45 -7.74
N TYR A 156 11.94 6.75 -6.97
CA TYR A 156 12.32 6.40 -5.59
C TYR A 156 13.45 5.36 -5.56
N LEU A 157 13.51 4.46 -6.55
CA LEU A 157 14.62 3.50 -6.68
C LEU A 157 15.92 4.25 -6.97
N GLU A 158 15.85 5.25 -7.85
CA GLU A 158 16.98 6.15 -8.12
C GLU A 158 17.37 6.95 -6.87
N SER A 159 16.41 7.40 -6.08
CA SER A 159 16.64 8.11 -4.82
C SER A 159 17.34 7.23 -3.78
N ILE A 160 16.89 5.98 -3.57
CA ILE A 160 17.57 5.03 -2.69
C ILE A 160 19.00 4.79 -3.18
N TRP A 161 19.17 4.52 -4.47
CA TRP A 161 20.46 4.23 -5.08
C TRP A 161 21.45 5.40 -4.96
N THR A 162 21.05 6.62 -5.37
CA THR A 162 21.91 7.80 -5.32
C THR A 162 22.22 8.21 -3.88
N LEU A 163 21.29 8.01 -2.94
CA LEU A 163 21.51 8.23 -1.52
C LEU A 163 22.61 7.30 -0.97
N GLN A 164 22.62 6.02 -1.34
CA GLN A 164 23.70 5.10 -0.95
C GLN A 164 25.06 5.55 -1.52
N LEU A 165 25.11 5.95 -2.80
CA LEU A 165 26.35 6.44 -3.41
C LEU A 165 26.85 7.74 -2.75
N ALA A 166 25.95 8.66 -2.43
CA ALA A 166 26.26 9.90 -1.71
C ALA A 166 26.80 9.62 -0.30
N VAL A 167 26.19 8.69 0.44
CA VAL A 167 26.66 8.26 1.76
C VAL A 167 28.03 7.58 1.67
N ALA A 168 28.25 6.71 0.69
CA ALA A 168 29.56 6.07 0.49
C ALA A 168 30.65 7.12 0.20
N LEU A 169 30.37 8.08 -0.68
CA LEU A 169 31.30 9.17 -0.99
C LEU A 169 31.58 10.05 0.22
N ASP A 170 30.55 10.49 0.95
CA ASP A 170 30.74 11.31 2.16
C ASP A 170 31.58 10.56 3.21
N LEU A 171 31.29 9.29 3.50
CA LEU A 171 32.07 8.48 4.43
C LEU A 171 33.54 8.39 4.02
N LEU A 172 33.82 8.14 2.75
CA LEU A 172 35.18 8.10 2.21
C LEU A 172 35.92 9.43 2.41
N GLU A 173 35.26 10.55 2.12
CA GLU A 173 35.81 11.90 2.30
C GLU A 173 36.05 12.24 3.78
N GLN A 174 35.12 11.90 4.68
CA GLN A 174 35.33 12.00 6.14
C GLN A 174 36.52 11.12 6.59
N GLY A 175 36.77 10.03 5.86
CA GLY A 175 37.91 9.14 6.05
C GLY A 175 39.18 9.54 5.31
N GLY A 176 39.24 10.73 4.69
CA GLY A 176 40.41 11.30 4.03
C GLY A 176 40.63 10.92 2.57
N GLU A 177 39.68 10.26 1.90
CA GLU A 177 39.74 9.94 0.47
C GLU A 177 39.31 11.14 -0.39
N ALA A 178 40.05 11.48 -1.45
CA ALA A 178 39.78 12.67 -2.26
C ALA A 178 39.72 12.42 -3.77
N GLY A 179 40.05 11.22 -4.27
CA GLY A 179 40.31 11.01 -5.70
C GLY A 179 39.08 10.93 -6.62
N VAL A 180 37.91 10.56 -6.10
CA VAL A 180 36.73 10.19 -6.92
C VAL A 180 35.57 11.20 -6.83
N GLY A 181 35.64 12.14 -5.89
CA GLY A 181 34.49 12.96 -5.47
C GLY A 181 33.95 13.89 -6.55
N ASP A 182 34.80 14.68 -7.21
CA ASP A 182 34.36 15.63 -8.24
C ASP A 182 33.65 14.94 -9.40
N ARG A 183 34.24 13.83 -9.85
CA ARG A 183 33.71 13.04 -10.96
C ARG A 183 32.34 12.44 -10.63
N VAL A 184 32.17 11.90 -9.42
CA VAL A 184 30.88 11.34 -8.97
C VAL A 184 29.83 12.44 -8.80
N ARG A 185 30.21 13.60 -8.24
CA ARG A 185 29.31 14.76 -8.13
C ARG A 185 28.79 15.22 -9.48
N GLU A 186 29.68 15.44 -10.45
CA GLU A 186 29.35 15.93 -11.79
C GLU A 186 28.56 14.90 -12.61
N ARG A 187 29.01 13.65 -12.64
CA ARG A 187 28.50 12.65 -13.58
C ARG A 187 27.35 11.81 -13.05
N VAL A 188 27.15 11.76 -11.72
CA VAL A 188 26.11 10.92 -11.09
C VAL A 188 25.18 11.76 -10.23
N LEU A 189 25.71 12.41 -9.20
CA LEU A 189 24.88 13.01 -8.16
C LEU A 189 24.08 14.20 -8.66
N GLU A 190 24.71 15.14 -9.37
CA GLU A 190 24.03 16.32 -9.94
C GLU A 190 22.93 15.96 -10.94
N PRO A 191 23.19 15.14 -11.99
CA PRO A 191 22.15 14.78 -12.95
C PRO A 191 21.05 13.90 -12.33
N SER A 192 21.36 13.07 -11.33
CA SER A 192 20.34 12.31 -10.59
C SER A 192 19.48 13.21 -9.69
N LEU A 193 20.09 14.17 -8.99
CA LEU A 193 19.37 15.15 -8.19
C LEU A 193 18.38 15.95 -9.04
N ALA A 194 18.78 16.35 -10.25
CA ALA A 194 17.90 17.07 -11.18
C ALA A 194 16.65 16.26 -11.53
N LEU A 195 16.80 14.97 -11.85
CA LEU A 195 15.67 14.08 -12.15
C LEU A 195 14.75 13.89 -10.94
N ILE A 196 15.31 13.60 -9.77
CA ILE A 196 14.54 13.42 -8.54
C ILE A 196 13.75 14.69 -8.20
N ALA A 197 14.37 15.86 -8.39
CA ALA A 197 13.77 17.15 -8.09
C ALA A 197 12.58 17.52 -9.00
N GLU A 198 12.41 16.88 -10.16
CA GLU A 198 11.28 17.08 -11.07
C GLU A 198 9.98 16.43 -10.58
N TYR A 199 10.06 15.37 -9.76
CA TYR A 199 8.92 14.52 -9.44
C TYR A 199 8.59 14.50 -7.94
N ASP A 200 7.57 15.27 -7.58
CA ASP A 200 6.98 15.31 -6.23
C ASP A 200 5.80 14.33 -6.16
N GLU A 201 5.95 13.27 -5.35
CA GLU A 201 4.93 12.24 -5.13
C GLU A 201 3.98 12.53 -3.95
N GLY A 202 3.98 13.76 -3.43
CA GLY A 202 3.09 14.15 -2.34
C GLY A 202 3.41 13.43 -1.03
N SER A 203 2.38 12.84 -0.41
CA SER A 203 2.49 12.15 0.89
C SER A 203 2.95 10.69 0.81
N SER A 204 3.32 10.20 -0.37
CA SER A 204 3.73 8.81 -0.60
C SER A 204 4.97 8.44 0.23
N ASN A 205 5.04 7.20 0.74
CA ASN A 205 6.29 6.66 1.32
C ASN A 205 7.50 6.80 0.37
N ARG A 206 7.27 6.83 -0.94
CA ARG A 206 8.31 7.02 -1.95
C ARG A 206 8.91 8.44 -1.92
N GLN A 207 8.10 9.46 -1.64
CA GLN A 207 8.57 10.83 -1.53
C GLN A 207 9.52 11.02 -0.34
N VAL A 208 9.40 10.20 0.71
CA VAL A 208 10.36 10.17 1.83
C VAL A 208 11.78 9.91 1.32
N TRP A 209 11.95 8.94 0.41
CA TRP A 209 13.24 8.62 -0.20
C TRP A 209 13.73 9.72 -1.13
N ASN A 210 12.84 10.30 -1.94
CA ASN A 210 13.16 11.46 -2.77
C ASN A 210 13.68 12.62 -1.91
N ASN A 211 13.03 12.90 -0.77
CA ASN A 211 13.46 13.94 0.16
C ASN A 211 14.82 13.63 0.79
N ALA A 212 15.05 12.41 1.26
CA ALA A 212 16.33 12.00 1.84
C ALA A 212 17.49 12.15 0.83
N ALA A 213 17.28 11.72 -0.42
CA ALA A 213 18.25 11.88 -1.50
C ALA A 213 18.48 13.36 -1.86
N MET A 214 17.41 14.14 -1.98
CA MET A 214 17.50 15.59 -2.25
C MET A 214 18.24 16.35 -1.14
N MET A 215 18.00 16.01 0.13
CA MET A 215 18.71 16.60 1.26
C MET A 215 20.20 16.22 1.25
N ALA A 216 20.51 14.93 1.06
CA ALA A 216 21.89 14.43 1.02
C ALA A 216 22.69 15.06 -0.13
N VAL A 217 22.23 14.84 -1.36
CA VAL A 217 22.95 15.30 -2.56
C VAL A 217 22.91 16.83 -2.67
N GLY A 218 21.79 17.45 -2.32
CA GLY A 218 21.66 18.90 -2.28
C GLY A 218 22.64 19.55 -1.32
N ALA A 219 22.88 18.95 -0.14
CA ALA A 219 23.89 19.43 0.80
C ALA A 219 25.31 19.30 0.24
N MET A 220 25.65 18.14 -0.34
CA MET A 220 26.98 17.90 -0.94
C MET A 220 27.30 18.83 -2.12
N LEU A 221 26.28 19.25 -2.88
CA LEU A 221 26.40 20.12 -4.05
C LEU A 221 26.13 21.60 -3.75
N GLY A 222 25.82 21.95 -2.48
CA GLY A 222 25.47 23.34 -2.11
C GLY A 222 24.17 23.86 -2.72
N ARG A 223 23.19 23.00 -3.01
CA ARG A 223 21.88 23.34 -3.58
C ARG A 223 20.85 23.66 -2.48
N THR A 224 21.07 24.75 -1.74
CA THR A 224 20.28 25.09 -0.53
C THR A 224 18.77 25.10 -0.75
N LEU A 225 18.26 25.67 -1.86
CA LEU A 225 16.81 25.70 -2.13
C LEU A 225 16.19 24.30 -2.28
N ILE A 226 16.93 23.34 -2.81
CA ILE A 226 16.47 21.95 -2.92
C ILE A 226 16.42 21.31 -1.53
N VAL A 227 17.41 21.56 -0.69
CA VAL A 227 17.45 21.08 0.70
C VAL A 227 16.29 21.66 1.51
N GLU A 228 16.05 22.97 1.42
CA GLU A 228 14.93 23.65 2.07
C GLU A 228 13.58 23.07 1.64
N ARG A 229 13.38 22.86 0.32
CA ARG A 229 12.17 22.24 -0.21
C ARG A 229 11.99 20.80 0.28
N ALA A 230 13.06 20.00 0.30
CA ALA A 230 13.00 18.62 0.78
C ALA A 230 12.79 18.51 2.29
N PHE A 231 13.17 19.54 3.06
CA PHE A 231 12.99 19.59 4.51
C PHE A 231 11.61 20.13 4.92
N ASP A 232 11.23 21.34 4.49
CA ASP A 232 10.03 22.07 4.94
C ASP A 232 9.04 22.41 3.81
N GLY A 233 9.26 21.87 2.60
CA GLY A 233 8.28 22.00 1.51
C GLY A 233 6.96 21.28 1.82
N LYS A 234 5.95 21.51 0.97
CA LYS A 234 4.60 20.91 1.08
C LYS A 234 4.63 19.38 1.23
N SER A 235 5.59 18.75 0.56
CA SER A 235 5.84 17.30 0.61
C SER A 235 7.20 16.98 1.23
N GLY A 236 7.77 17.88 2.03
CA GLY A 236 9.09 17.71 2.65
C GLY A 236 9.10 16.76 3.84
N LEU A 237 10.27 16.60 4.49
CA LEU A 237 10.46 15.79 5.69
C LEU A 237 9.46 16.16 6.81
N LEU A 238 9.32 17.45 7.11
CA LEU A 238 8.42 17.92 8.18
C LEU A 238 6.95 17.62 7.86
N ALA A 239 6.56 17.66 6.58
CA ALA A 239 5.21 17.27 6.17
C ALA A 239 4.96 15.77 6.40
N HIS A 240 5.93 14.91 6.09
CA HIS A 240 5.83 13.47 6.32
C HIS A 240 5.85 13.10 7.81
N LEU A 241 6.67 13.76 8.63
CA LEU A 241 6.65 13.56 10.08
C LEU A 241 5.33 14.01 10.72
N ARG A 242 4.65 15.01 10.12
CA ARG A 242 3.39 15.57 10.64
C ARG A 242 2.14 14.81 10.18
N GLY A 243 2.10 14.43 8.91
CA GLY A 243 0.93 13.83 8.26
C GLY A 243 1.08 12.38 7.87
N GLY A 244 2.30 11.90 7.63
CA GLY A 244 2.59 10.50 7.28
C GLY A 244 2.80 9.61 8.50
N LEU A 245 3.62 10.06 9.46
CA LEU A 245 3.66 9.49 10.81
C LEU A 245 2.54 10.08 11.65
N LEU A 246 1.60 9.22 12.04
CA LEU A 246 0.47 9.60 12.86
C LEU A 246 0.91 9.87 14.30
N ALA A 247 0.02 10.44 15.11
CA ALA A 247 0.38 10.86 16.46
C ALA A 247 0.73 9.70 17.41
N ASP A 248 0.31 8.47 17.09
CA ASP A 248 0.68 7.23 17.78
C ASP A 248 1.95 6.57 17.17
N GLY A 249 2.66 7.28 16.29
CA GLY A 249 3.88 6.80 15.65
C GLY A 249 3.64 5.81 14.51
N SER A 250 2.41 5.40 14.22
CA SER A 250 2.15 4.52 13.08
C SER A 250 2.36 5.25 11.76
N TRP A 251 2.66 4.48 10.71
CA TRP A 251 2.70 5.00 9.36
C TRP A 251 1.30 4.87 8.74
N TYR A 252 0.82 5.97 8.18
CA TYR A 252 -0.57 6.04 7.72
C TYR A 252 -0.89 5.04 6.60
N GLU A 253 0.07 4.46 5.88
CA GLU A 253 -0.17 3.44 4.83
C GLU A 253 -0.17 1.99 5.34
N GLY A 254 0.13 1.74 6.62
CA GLY A 254 0.05 0.42 7.25
C GLY A 254 1.41 -0.23 7.53
N GLU A 255 1.38 -1.45 8.07
CA GLU A 255 2.53 -2.17 8.63
C GLU A 255 3.63 -2.42 7.59
N ASN A 256 3.25 -2.88 6.40
CA ASN A 256 4.21 -3.19 5.34
C ASN A 256 5.03 -1.97 4.88
N TYR A 257 4.41 -0.80 4.84
CA TYR A 257 5.07 0.45 4.43
C TYR A 257 5.69 1.20 5.60
N HIS A 258 5.38 0.82 6.84
CA HIS A 258 5.90 1.49 8.03
C HIS A 258 7.42 1.47 8.07
N GLN A 259 8.02 0.28 8.05
CA GLN A 259 9.48 0.15 8.10
C GLN A 259 10.15 0.78 6.86
N PHE A 260 9.54 0.62 5.69
CA PHE A 260 10.06 1.22 4.46
C PHE A 260 10.13 2.76 4.55
N ALA A 261 9.05 3.42 4.98
CA ALA A 261 9.03 4.87 5.15
C ALA A 261 9.93 5.31 6.31
N HIS A 262 9.88 4.62 7.45
CA HIS A 262 10.63 5.00 8.65
C HIS A 262 12.16 4.94 8.44
N ARG A 263 12.66 3.95 7.70
CA ARG A 263 14.09 3.91 7.31
C ARG A 263 14.48 5.11 6.43
N GLY A 264 13.61 5.56 5.53
CA GLY A 264 13.84 6.79 4.76
C GLY A 264 13.82 8.06 5.64
N LEU A 265 12.87 8.14 6.58
CA LEU A 265 12.79 9.22 7.56
C LEU A 265 14.03 9.26 8.46
N TRP A 266 14.61 8.11 8.79
CA TRP A 266 15.85 8.03 9.55
C TRP A 266 17.00 8.76 8.86
N TYR A 267 17.16 8.60 7.54
CA TYR A 267 18.15 9.38 6.79
C TYR A 267 17.82 10.87 6.84
N GLY A 268 16.56 11.24 6.54
CA GLY A 268 16.14 12.64 6.52
C GLY A 268 16.36 13.36 7.85
N VAL A 269 15.95 12.74 8.97
CA VAL A 269 16.13 13.29 10.33
C VAL A 269 17.61 13.36 10.70
N THR A 270 18.39 12.32 10.43
CA THR A 270 19.82 12.29 10.74
C THR A 270 20.58 13.37 9.95
N ILE A 271 20.28 13.53 8.65
CA ILE A 271 20.87 14.58 7.82
C ILE A 271 20.42 15.97 8.30
N ALA A 272 19.14 16.16 8.63
CA ALA A 272 18.64 17.42 9.19
C ALA A 272 19.43 17.82 10.45
N GLU A 273 19.64 16.88 11.38
CA GLU A 273 20.41 17.08 12.60
C GLU A 273 21.87 17.45 12.29
N ARG A 274 22.50 16.82 11.29
CA ARG A 274 23.86 17.15 10.86
C ARG A 274 23.99 18.51 10.20
N LEU A 275 22.96 18.94 9.48
CA LEU A 275 22.87 20.26 8.85
C LEU A 275 22.44 21.37 9.82
N GLY A 276 22.12 21.04 11.08
CA GLY A 276 21.61 21.99 12.06
C GLY A 276 20.17 22.46 11.81
N LEU A 277 19.40 21.71 11.01
CA LEU A 277 17.99 21.96 10.76
C LEU A 277 17.15 21.44 11.93
N VAL A 278 16.27 22.29 12.47
CA VAL A 278 15.52 22.00 13.69
C VAL A 278 14.23 21.23 13.37
N VAL A 279 14.20 19.96 13.76
CA VAL A 279 12.95 19.18 13.80
C VAL A 279 12.20 19.49 15.11
N PRO A 280 10.93 19.96 15.06
CA PRO A 280 10.13 20.22 16.25
C PRO A 280 10.01 19.02 17.18
N ASP A 281 10.00 19.25 18.50
CA ASP A 281 10.04 18.18 19.52
C ASP A 281 8.86 17.21 19.44
N GLU A 282 7.67 17.71 19.09
CA GLU A 282 6.51 16.86 18.86
C GLU A 282 6.76 15.86 17.72
N LEU A 283 7.32 16.33 16.60
CA LEU A 283 7.61 15.49 15.43
C LEU A 283 8.78 14.54 15.70
N ARG A 284 9.77 14.98 16.47
CA ARG A 284 10.87 14.14 16.96
C ARG A 284 10.35 13.00 17.85
N SER A 285 9.39 13.29 18.72
CA SER A 285 8.76 12.30 19.59
C SER A 285 7.97 11.26 18.78
N ARG A 286 7.21 11.70 17.76
CA ARG A 286 6.52 10.77 16.84
C ARG A 286 7.49 9.89 16.06
N PHE A 287 8.61 10.46 15.60
CA PHE A 287 9.66 9.70 14.92
C PHE A 287 10.31 8.65 15.84
N ALA A 288 10.51 8.97 17.12
CA ALA A 288 11.01 8.02 18.13
C ALA A 288 10.00 6.90 18.42
N GLU A 289 8.71 7.24 18.56
CA GLU A 289 7.64 6.26 18.79
C GLU A 289 7.57 5.20 17.68
N ALA A 290 7.77 5.63 16.42
CA ALA A 290 7.72 4.75 15.26
C ALA A 290 8.72 3.58 15.29
N PHE A 291 9.81 3.65 16.06
CA PHE A 291 10.69 2.48 16.22
C PHE A 291 10.00 1.30 16.92
N ALA A 292 9.11 1.57 17.88
CA ALA A 292 8.50 0.55 18.74
C ALA A 292 7.18 0.01 18.19
N VAL A 293 6.47 0.81 17.37
CA VAL A 293 5.12 0.49 16.86
C VAL A 293 5.00 -0.89 16.19
N PRO A 294 5.95 -1.33 15.31
CA PRO A 294 5.83 -2.64 14.65
C PRO A 294 5.73 -3.82 15.62
N PHE A 295 6.36 -3.72 16.80
CA PHE A 295 6.34 -4.78 17.80
C PHE A 295 5.05 -4.78 18.63
N GLY A 296 4.39 -3.62 18.76
CA GLY A 296 3.09 -3.51 19.44
C GLY A 296 1.94 -4.16 18.65
N THR A 297 2.02 -4.14 17.32
CA THR A 297 1.00 -4.72 16.44
C THR A 297 1.27 -6.16 16.02
N ALA A 298 2.43 -6.73 16.38
CA ALA A 298 2.88 -8.07 15.98
C ALA A 298 1.86 -9.18 16.28
N LEU A 299 1.52 -10.03 15.33
CA LEU A 299 0.72 -11.24 15.57
C LEU A 299 1.43 -12.22 16.53
N PRO A 300 0.72 -13.18 17.13
CA PRO A 300 1.30 -14.14 18.08
C PRO A 300 2.47 -14.96 17.50
N ASP A 301 2.49 -15.20 16.18
CA ASP A 301 3.57 -15.86 15.44
C ASP A 301 4.75 -14.93 15.09
N PHE A 302 4.76 -13.71 15.64
CA PHE A 302 5.78 -12.68 15.44
C PHE A 302 5.92 -12.22 13.97
N THR A 303 4.82 -12.29 13.21
CA THR A 303 4.64 -11.58 11.94
C THR A 303 3.88 -10.27 12.17
N PHE A 304 3.92 -9.31 11.24
CA PHE A 304 2.98 -8.18 11.32
C PHE A 304 1.62 -8.54 10.68
N PRO A 305 0.51 -7.92 11.11
CA PRO A 305 -0.79 -8.11 10.47
C PRO A 305 -0.76 -7.55 9.04
N ALA A 306 -1.21 -8.35 8.07
CA ALA A 306 -1.20 -8.03 6.65
C ALA A 306 -2.33 -7.07 6.21
N ARG A 307 -2.52 -5.97 6.94
CA ARG A 307 -3.54 -4.95 6.64
C ARG A 307 -3.15 -4.13 5.42
N ARG A 308 -4.15 -3.65 4.68
CA ARG A 308 -3.97 -2.79 3.52
C ARG A 308 -3.05 -3.46 2.48
N ASP A 309 -2.37 -2.69 1.65
CA ASP A 309 -1.34 -3.24 0.77
C ASP A 309 -0.15 -3.77 1.57
N SER A 310 -0.18 -5.07 1.82
CA SER A 310 0.81 -5.75 2.63
C SER A 310 1.11 -7.14 2.11
N GLN A 311 2.38 -7.53 2.09
CA GLN A 311 2.71 -8.94 1.90
C GLN A 311 2.16 -9.76 3.07
N TYR A 312 1.70 -10.97 2.76
CA TYR A 312 1.15 -11.87 3.75
C TYR A 312 2.26 -12.59 4.53
N GLY A 313 2.11 -12.69 5.86
CA GLY A 313 2.97 -13.52 6.71
C GLY A 313 4.41 -13.03 6.87
N VAL A 314 4.66 -11.73 6.76
CA VAL A 314 6.01 -11.17 6.90
C VAL A 314 6.47 -11.24 8.35
N SER A 315 7.56 -11.96 8.59
CA SER A 315 8.16 -12.06 9.92
C SER A 315 8.84 -10.77 10.34
N LEU A 316 8.67 -10.37 11.61
CA LEU A 316 9.47 -9.32 12.24
C LEU A 316 10.89 -9.80 12.56
N ARG A 317 11.16 -11.12 12.52
CA ARG A 317 12.48 -11.71 12.79
C ARG A 317 13.41 -11.64 11.58
N GLN A 318 13.59 -10.43 11.06
CA GLN A 318 14.54 -10.11 10.01
C GLN A 318 15.52 -9.05 10.53
N TRP A 319 16.74 -9.07 10.01
CA TRP A 319 17.83 -8.22 10.51
C TRP A 319 17.51 -6.71 10.46
N ARG A 320 16.66 -6.26 9.52
CA ARG A 320 16.25 -4.85 9.42
C ARG A 320 15.41 -4.37 10.60
N PHE A 321 14.58 -5.23 11.18
CA PHE A 321 13.82 -4.89 12.39
C PHE A 321 14.74 -4.86 13.63
N ALA A 322 15.70 -5.77 13.72
CA ALA A 322 16.71 -5.74 14.79
C ALA A 322 17.60 -4.49 14.68
N GLU A 323 18.04 -4.14 13.48
CA GLU A 323 18.79 -2.90 13.25
C GLU A 323 17.95 -1.67 13.60
N SER A 324 16.69 -1.62 13.16
CA SER A 324 15.78 -0.52 13.51
C SER A 324 15.65 -0.37 15.02
N ALA A 325 15.44 -1.46 15.77
CA ALA A 325 15.34 -1.42 17.23
C ALA A 325 16.65 -0.94 17.91
N GLU A 326 17.83 -1.41 17.45
CA GLU A 326 19.12 -0.92 17.95
C GLU A 326 19.37 0.56 17.63
N LEU A 327 18.98 1.03 16.45
CA LEU A 327 19.06 2.45 16.06
C LEU A 327 18.10 3.31 16.88
N GLY A 328 16.90 2.80 17.20
CA GLY A 328 15.96 3.46 18.10
C GLY A 328 16.55 3.63 19.51
N LEU A 329 17.11 2.54 20.07
CA LEU A 329 17.81 2.59 21.35
C LEU A 329 19.02 3.52 21.33
N ALA A 330 19.78 3.59 20.24
CA ALA A 330 20.89 4.53 20.14
C ALA A 330 20.45 6.00 20.28
N ARG A 331 19.18 6.31 19.98
CA ARG A 331 18.62 7.67 20.08
C ARG A 331 17.95 7.93 21.43
N GLN A 332 17.24 6.94 21.99
CA GLN A 332 16.50 7.08 23.24
C GLN A 332 16.30 5.72 23.92
N ASP A 333 16.38 5.68 25.26
CA ASP A 333 15.98 4.49 26.02
C ASP A 333 14.49 4.18 25.85
N ASP A 334 14.16 2.97 25.41
CA ASP A 334 12.79 2.49 25.31
C ASP A 334 12.71 1.00 25.75
N PRO A 335 12.00 0.69 26.84
CA PRO A 335 11.86 -0.69 27.33
C PRO A 335 11.12 -1.62 26.36
N ARG A 336 10.32 -1.07 25.44
CA ARG A 336 9.65 -1.85 24.38
C ARG A 336 10.64 -2.32 23.33
N LEU A 337 11.59 -1.47 22.96
CA LEU A 337 12.68 -1.84 22.03
C LEU A 337 13.65 -2.83 22.67
N GLN A 338 13.95 -2.67 23.96
CA GLN A 338 14.73 -3.66 24.70
C GLN A 338 14.04 -5.03 24.70
N ALA A 339 12.74 -5.08 25.03
CA ALA A 339 11.97 -6.32 24.98
C ALA A 339 11.88 -6.92 23.56
N ALA A 340 11.75 -6.09 22.53
CA ALA A 340 11.76 -6.53 21.15
C ALA A 340 13.11 -7.17 20.76
N LEU A 341 14.25 -6.58 21.19
CA LEU A 341 15.57 -7.15 20.93
C LEU A 341 15.79 -8.48 21.66
N VAL A 342 15.26 -8.64 22.87
CA VAL A 342 15.26 -9.93 23.59
C VAL A 342 14.54 -10.99 22.78
N GLU A 343 13.35 -10.67 22.24
CA GLU A 343 12.61 -11.59 21.39
C GLU A 343 13.35 -11.85 20.07
N LEU A 344 13.89 -10.84 19.40
CA LEU A 344 14.60 -10.96 18.12
C LEU A 344 15.89 -11.80 18.21
N TYR A 345 16.61 -11.73 19.34
CA TYR A 345 17.87 -12.44 19.58
C TYR A 345 17.73 -13.74 20.36
N ARG A 346 16.54 -14.33 20.41
CA ARG A 346 16.36 -15.66 21.01
C ARG A 346 17.17 -16.72 20.28
N ASP A 347 17.80 -17.59 21.07
CA ASP A 347 18.66 -18.67 20.58
C ASP A 347 17.91 -19.94 20.17
N ASP A 348 16.61 -20.06 20.49
CA ASP A 348 15.76 -21.21 20.17
C ASP A 348 15.21 -21.20 18.73
N VAL A 349 15.55 -20.16 17.96
CA VAL A 349 15.23 -20.06 16.54
C VAL A 349 16.31 -20.75 15.70
N GLN A 350 15.89 -21.43 14.63
CA GLN A 350 16.81 -22.08 13.71
C GLN A 350 17.77 -21.07 13.04
N ALA A 351 19.06 -21.42 13.02
CA ALA A 351 20.05 -20.67 12.25
C ALA A 351 19.78 -20.82 10.74
N GLY A 352 19.87 -19.71 10.01
CA GLY A 352 19.63 -19.68 8.57
C GLY A 352 20.33 -18.48 7.92
N ASP A 353 20.28 -18.43 6.59
CA ASP A 353 20.73 -17.27 5.83
C ASP A 353 19.80 -16.08 6.09
N THR A 354 20.34 -14.97 6.59
CA THR A 354 19.58 -13.72 6.82
C THR A 354 19.32 -12.94 5.53
N GLU A 355 19.89 -13.41 4.41
CA GLU A 355 19.92 -12.80 3.09
C GLU A 355 20.55 -11.39 3.05
N ARG A 356 21.20 -10.91 4.12
CA ARG A 356 21.85 -9.59 4.16
C ARG A 356 22.97 -9.45 3.12
N ALA A 357 23.68 -10.53 2.79
CA ALA A 357 24.67 -10.51 1.72
C ALA A 357 24.07 -10.17 0.34
N ARG A 358 22.75 -10.38 0.17
CA ARG A 358 21.97 -10.11 -1.06
C ARG A 358 20.95 -8.99 -0.86
N SER A 359 21.07 -8.17 0.18
CA SER A 359 20.17 -7.05 0.40
C SER A 359 20.31 -6.02 -0.72
N THR A 360 19.20 -5.36 -1.02
CA THR A 360 19.07 -4.40 -2.12
C THR A 360 18.93 -3.00 -1.55
N ALA A 361 19.92 -2.58 -0.75
CA ALA A 361 19.85 -1.37 0.05
C ALA A 361 18.55 -1.34 0.88
N GLU A 362 17.80 -0.24 0.75
CA GLU A 362 16.60 0.02 1.51
C GLU A 362 15.31 -0.45 0.81
N ALA A 363 15.40 -1.00 -0.41
CA ALA A 363 14.27 -1.62 -1.06
C ALA A 363 13.83 -2.89 -0.32
N GLU A 364 12.52 -3.01 -0.10
CA GLU A 364 11.95 -4.06 0.75
C GLU A 364 12.08 -5.43 0.09
N ARG A 365 12.65 -6.38 0.84
CA ARG A 365 12.79 -7.79 0.46
C ARG A 365 12.58 -8.61 1.71
N ASN A 366 11.34 -9.04 1.91
CA ASN A 366 10.98 -9.86 3.06
C ASN A 366 11.46 -11.29 2.84
N VAL A 367 12.04 -11.85 3.90
CA VAL A 367 12.56 -13.22 3.94
C VAL A 367 11.96 -13.97 5.12
N GLY A 368 12.14 -15.29 5.14
CA GLY A 368 11.73 -16.11 6.28
C GLY A 368 12.49 -15.72 7.56
N PRO A 369 11.95 -16.08 8.73
CA PRO A 369 12.63 -15.85 10.01
C PRO A 369 13.97 -16.60 10.06
N ALA A 370 14.98 -15.97 10.65
CA ALA A 370 16.27 -16.60 10.93
C ALA A 370 16.75 -16.22 12.34
N ARG A 371 17.61 -17.05 12.95
CA ARG A 371 18.31 -16.65 14.19
C ARG A 371 19.17 -15.41 13.93
N LEU A 372 19.00 -14.39 14.76
CA LEU A 372 19.72 -13.13 14.63
C LEU A 372 20.71 -12.97 15.78
N THR A 373 21.82 -12.28 15.49
CA THR A 373 22.73 -11.75 16.51
C THR A 373 23.08 -10.31 16.11
N ARG A 374 23.88 -9.62 16.93
CA ARG A 374 24.43 -8.31 16.54
C ARG A 374 25.33 -8.40 15.29
N ALA A 375 25.89 -9.57 14.99
CA ALA A 375 26.63 -9.80 13.75
C ALA A 375 25.73 -9.87 12.51
N SER A 376 24.42 -10.03 12.68
CA SER A 376 23.42 -10.08 11.60
C SER A 376 22.95 -8.71 11.15
N LEU A 377 23.25 -7.64 11.89
CA LEU A 377 22.79 -6.27 11.62
C LEU A 377 23.37 -5.69 10.33
N GLY A 378 22.87 -4.51 9.93
CA GLY A 378 23.36 -3.73 8.79
C GLY A 378 24.48 -2.76 9.14
N TRP A 379 24.97 -2.06 8.12
CA TRP A 379 26.10 -1.14 8.23
C TRP A 379 25.82 0.10 9.10
N LYS A 380 24.56 0.55 9.19
CA LYS A 380 24.17 1.72 10.02
C LYS A 380 24.49 1.45 11.49
N SER A 381 24.38 0.20 11.92
CA SER A 381 24.70 -0.23 13.29
C SER A 381 26.18 -0.02 13.63
N LEU A 382 27.12 -0.14 12.68
CA LEU A 382 28.53 0.20 12.93
C LEU A 382 28.71 1.68 13.28
N LEU A 383 27.86 2.56 12.75
CA LEU A 383 27.95 4.01 13.00
C LEU A 383 27.18 4.44 14.25
N TYR A 384 26.04 3.81 14.54
CA TYR A 384 25.10 4.36 15.54
C TYR A 384 24.75 3.41 16.68
N ALA A 385 24.80 2.09 16.49
CA ALA A 385 24.39 1.19 17.56
C ALA A 385 25.24 1.39 18.82
N ARG A 386 24.60 1.22 19.99
CA ARG A 386 25.29 1.31 21.29
C ARG A 386 26.45 0.30 21.31
N ALA A 387 27.54 0.63 22.01
CA ALA A 387 28.66 -0.31 22.12
C ALA A 387 28.21 -1.62 22.78
N GLN A 388 27.43 -1.53 23.86
CA GLN A 388 26.83 -2.64 24.56
C GLN A 388 25.32 -2.41 24.73
N LEU A 389 24.56 -3.50 24.78
CA LEU A 389 23.16 -3.47 25.21
C LEU A 389 23.12 -3.74 26.71
N ASP A 390 22.23 -3.06 27.43
CA ASP A 390 22.10 -3.24 28.87
C ASP A 390 21.67 -4.68 29.19
N ALA A 391 22.43 -5.37 30.05
CA ALA A 391 22.12 -6.74 30.48
C ALA A 391 20.84 -6.85 31.35
N GLY A 392 20.22 -5.72 31.71
CA GLY A 392 19.15 -5.61 32.70
C GLY A 392 17.75 -6.01 32.21
N GLY A 393 17.57 -6.39 30.95
CA GLY A 393 16.27 -6.73 30.37
C GLY A 393 16.15 -8.20 29.99
N THR A 394 16.46 -9.17 30.86
CA THR A 394 16.27 -10.60 30.54
C THR A 394 14.80 -11.05 30.55
N ALA A 395 13.86 -10.17 30.92
CA ALA A 395 12.44 -10.47 30.91
C ALA A 395 11.85 -10.20 29.52
N THR A 396 11.36 -11.24 28.85
CA THR A 396 10.42 -11.09 27.75
C THR A 396 9.20 -10.34 28.27
N ARG A 397 8.92 -9.15 27.73
CA ARG A 397 7.68 -8.44 28.03
C ARG A 397 6.56 -9.12 27.23
N GLN A 398 5.57 -9.67 27.94
CA GLN A 398 4.37 -10.19 27.27
C GLN A 398 3.70 -9.08 26.46
N ALA A 399 3.24 -9.41 25.25
CA ALA A 399 2.50 -8.47 24.43
C ALA A 399 1.22 -8.04 25.16
N SER A 400 1.04 -6.73 25.34
CA SER A 400 -0.18 -6.16 25.93
C SER A 400 -1.15 -5.72 24.84
N SER A 401 -2.42 -5.54 25.20
CA SER A 401 -3.39 -4.84 24.36
C SER A 401 -2.91 -3.43 24.02
N VAL A 402 -3.27 -2.94 22.84
CA VAL A 402 -2.82 -1.65 22.29
C VAL A 402 -3.99 -0.96 21.59
N HIS A 403 -4.12 0.35 21.79
CA HIS A 403 -5.03 1.20 21.04
C HIS A 403 -4.25 2.27 20.26
N LEU A 404 -4.14 2.08 18.95
CA LEU A 404 -3.54 3.05 18.04
C LEU A 404 -4.65 3.97 17.53
N ALA A 405 -5.01 4.97 18.35
CA ALA A 405 -6.18 5.81 18.11
C ALA A 405 -6.10 6.63 16.81
N SER A 406 -4.90 7.03 16.38
CA SER A 406 -4.73 7.81 15.14
C SER A 406 -4.73 6.90 13.92
N GLN A 407 -4.12 5.72 14.02
CA GLN A 407 -4.23 4.68 12.98
C GLN A 407 -5.67 4.19 12.85
N GLY A 408 -6.40 4.16 13.96
CA GLY A 408 -7.73 3.60 14.16
C GLY A 408 -7.74 2.07 14.23
N LEU A 409 -6.87 1.53 15.07
CA LEU A 409 -6.74 0.10 15.32
C LEU A 409 -6.79 -0.16 16.83
N ALA A 410 -7.70 -1.02 17.28
CA ALA A 410 -7.73 -1.54 18.64
C ALA A 410 -7.34 -3.02 18.64
N ILE A 411 -6.38 -3.40 19.46
CA ILE A 411 -5.86 -4.77 19.61
C ILE A 411 -6.01 -5.20 21.06
N PHE A 412 -6.69 -6.33 21.29
CA PHE A 412 -6.77 -6.98 22.58
C PHE A 412 -5.91 -8.25 22.60
N ARG A 413 -5.15 -8.43 23.68
CA ARG A 413 -4.33 -9.62 23.93
C ARG A 413 -4.90 -10.44 25.08
N ARG A 414 -5.03 -11.76 24.90
CA ARG A 414 -5.34 -12.70 25.99
C ARG A 414 -4.30 -13.79 26.05
N GLN A 415 -4.31 -14.54 27.16
CA GLN A 415 -3.45 -15.71 27.34
C GLN A 415 -1.97 -15.42 27.03
N ALA A 416 -1.42 -14.41 27.71
CA ALA A 416 -0.02 -13.96 27.53
C ALA A 416 0.35 -13.54 26.09
N GLY A 417 -0.62 -13.09 25.30
CA GLY A 417 -0.41 -12.62 23.92
C GLY A 417 -0.63 -13.68 22.85
N GLN A 418 -0.98 -14.91 23.25
CA GLN A 418 -1.35 -15.99 22.33
C GLN A 418 -2.59 -15.63 21.51
N VAL A 419 -3.60 -15.03 22.14
CA VAL A 419 -4.83 -14.61 21.45
C VAL A 419 -4.73 -13.14 21.08
N TYR A 420 -5.04 -12.84 19.82
CA TYR A 420 -5.08 -11.52 19.23
C TYR A 420 -6.48 -11.27 18.66
N VAL A 421 -7.15 -10.24 19.15
CA VAL A 421 -8.41 -9.76 18.58
C VAL A 421 -8.23 -8.31 18.20
N ALA A 422 -8.53 -7.93 16.95
CA ALA A 422 -8.46 -6.53 16.56
C ALA A 422 -9.67 -6.06 15.74
N LEU A 423 -9.99 -4.78 15.90
CA LEU A 423 -10.94 -4.06 15.07
C LEU A 423 -10.20 -2.94 14.34
N ASP A 424 -10.12 -3.03 13.02
CA ASP A 424 -9.67 -1.93 12.16
C ASP A 424 -10.87 -1.05 11.81
N TYR A 425 -10.85 0.20 12.26
CA TYR A 425 -11.86 1.21 11.94
C TYR A 425 -11.22 2.45 11.32
N GLY A 426 -9.96 2.39 10.94
CA GLY A 426 -9.09 3.55 10.99
C GLY A 426 -9.05 4.45 9.78
N VAL A 427 -7.88 5.08 9.56
CA VAL A 427 -7.70 5.97 8.41
C VAL A 427 -7.60 5.16 7.10
N PRO A 428 -8.02 5.74 5.97
CA PRO A 428 -7.91 5.16 4.64
C PRO A 428 -6.56 4.57 4.27
N GLY A 429 -5.46 5.27 4.56
CA GLY A 429 -4.11 4.84 4.17
C GLY A 429 -3.73 5.14 2.72
N GLY A 430 -4.35 6.16 2.11
CA GLY A 430 -3.98 6.66 0.80
C GLY A 430 -4.17 5.64 -0.32
N GLY A 431 -3.27 5.66 -1.31
CA GLY A 431 -3.34 4.74 -2.46
C GLY A 431 -3.03 3.27 -2.15
N HIS A 432 -2.53 2.99 -0.94
CA HIS A 432 -2.27 1.65 -0.41
C HIS A 432 -3.38 1.15 0.52
N GLY A 433 -4.36 2.01 0.82
CA GLY A 433 -5.51 1.73 1.64
C GLY A 433 -6.49 0.71 1.06
N HIS A 434 -7.10 -0.09 1.94
CA HIS A 434 -8.20 -0.99 1.57
C HIS A 434 -9.55 -0.43 2.09
N PRO A 435 -10.67 -0.73 1.40
CA PRO A 435 -12.01 -0.31 1.80
C PRO A 435 -12.60 -1.29 2.83
N ASP A 436 -11.99 -1.36 4.02
CA ASP A 436 -12.18 -2.44 5.00
C ASP A 436 -12.51 -1.92 6.41
N ARG A 437 -13.26 -0.81 6.53
CA ARG A 437 -13.65 -0.30 7.85
C ARG A 437 -14.53 -1.30 8.57
N LEU A 438 -14.29 -1.41 9.88
CA LEU A 438 -14.89 -2.37 10.79
C LEU A 438 -14.44 -3.82 10.51
N ASN A 439 -13.25 -4.03 9.94
CA ASN A 439 -12.66 -5.36 9.72
C ASN A 439 -12.26 -6.00 11.05
N LEU A 440 -12.68 -7.25 11.26
CA LEU A 440 -12.40 -8.04 12.46
C LEU A 440 -11.27 -9.03 12.23
N TRP A 441 -10.32 -9.04 13.16
CA TRP A 441 -9.22 -9.99 13.22
C TRP A 441 -9.35 -10.85 14.47
N LEU A 442 -9.12 -12.15 14.33
CA LEU A 442 -9.10 -13.14 15.41
C LEU A 442 -8.03 -14.19 15.11
N VAL A 443 -6.98 -14.22 15.92
CA VAL A 443 -5.85 -15.15 15.80
C VAL A 443 -5.57 -15.77 17.18
N ASP A 444 -5.26 -17.06 17.19
CA ASP A 444 -4.89 -17.82 18.39
C ASP A 444 -3.62 -18.63 18.09
N GLY A 445 -2.49 -18.18 18.65
CA GLY A 445 -1.18 -18.76 18.38
C GLY A 445 -0.87 -18.73 16.88
N PRO A 446 -0.56 -19.89 16.25
CA PRO A 446 -0.34 -19.97 14.81
C PRO A 446 -1.65 -19.96 13.99
N SER A 447 -2.80 -20.25 14.61
CA SER A 447 -4.10 -20.39 13.94
C SER A 447 -4.72 -19.03 13.68
N ARG A 448 -4.77 -18.63 12.42
CA ARG A 448 -5.31 -17.34 11.99
C ARG A 448 -6.77 -17.50 11.58
N TRP A 449 -7.72 -17.27 12.47
CA TRP A 449 -9.12 -17.62 12.23
C TRP A 449 -9.84 -16.63 11.33
N LEU A 450 -9.77 -15.35 11.68
CA LEU A 450 -10.26 -14.23 10.88
C LEU A 450 -9.07 -13.29 10.67
N GLU A 451 -8.59 -13.18 9.45
CA GLU A 451 -7.47 -12.30 9.09
C GLU A 451 -7.67 -11.76 7.68
N ASP A 452 -6.83 -10.80 7.29
CA ASP A 452 -6.67 -10.45 5.88
C ASP A 452 -5.66 -11.36 5.19
N VAL A 453 -5.93 -11.62 3.92
CA VAL A 453 -5.07 -12.42 3.05
C VAL A 453 -3.87 -11.64 2.47
N GLY A 454 -3.73 -10.36 2.83
CA GLY A 454 -2.71 -9.46 2.29
C GLY A 454 -2.92 -9.11 0.81
N THR A 455 -1.87 -8.60 0.18
CA THR A 455 -1.84 -8.11 -1.20
C THR A 455 -0.70 -8.74 -1.99
N GLY A 456 -1.03 -9.21 -3.19
CA GLY A 456 -0.08 -9.81 -4.12
C GLY A 456 0.63 -8.80 -5.01
N SER A 457 0.92 -9.21 -6.24
CA SER A 457 1.60 -8.36 -7.22
C SER A 457 0.73 -7.20 -7.70
N TYR A 458 1.31 -5.99 -7.78
CA TYR A 458 0.65 -4.81 -8.33
C TYR A 458 0.35 -4.91 -9.83
N VAL A 459 0.98 -5.85 -10.54
CA VAL A 459 0.79 -6.06 -11.98
C VAL A 459 -0.15 -7.23 -12.28
N GLU A 460 -0.71 -7.88 -11.27
CA GLU A 460 -1.67 -8.98 -11.44
C GLU A 460 -3.11 -8.52 -11.27
N ARG A 461 -4.03 -9.23 -11.93
CA ARG A 461 -5.48 -8.98 -11.81
C ARG A 461 -6.01 -9.27 -10.41
N ALA A 462 -5.39 -10.19 -9.65
CA ALA A 462 -5.81 -10.51 -8.29
C ALA A 462 -5.73 -9.30 -7.33
N LEU A 463 -5.00 -8.24 -7.67
CA LEU A 463 -4.99 -6.98 -6.91
C LEU A 463 -6.40 -6.41 -6.68
N PHE A 464 -7.31 -6.54 -7.65
CA PHE A 464 -8.69 -6.05 -7.52
C PHE A 464 -9.50 -6.85 -6.50
N TRP A 465 -9.20 -8.14 -6.28
CA TRP A 465 -9.78 -8.93 -5.21
C TRP A 465 -9.28 -8.42 -3.86
N TYR A 466 -7.95 -8.35 -3.68
CA TYR A 466 -7.34 -7.95 -2.40
C TYR A 466 -7.74 -6.54 -1.96
N ARG A 467 -8.10 -5.65 -2.89
CA ARG A 467 -8.57 -4.28 -2.62
C ARG A 467 -10.10 -4.13 -2.63
N SER A 468 -10.85 -5.23 -2.58
CA SER A 468 -12.32 -5.23 -2.48
C SER A 468 -12.77 -5.48 -1.05
N THR A 469 -13.85 -4.86 -0.58
CA THR A 469 -14.36 -5.10 0.79
C THR A 469 -14.70 -6.59 1.02
N LEU A 470 -15.10 -7.30 -0.04
CA LEU A 470 -15.44 -8.72 0.01
C LEU A 470 -14.26 -9.63 0.42
N ALA A 471 -13.02 -9.19 0.21
CA ALA A 471 -11.81 -9.91 0.64
C ALA A 471 -11.48 -9.74 2.13
N HIS A 472 -12.26 -8.94 2.86
CA HIS A 472 -12.05 -8.62 4.28
C HIS A 472 -13.21 -9.11 5.14
N ASN A 473 -12.99 -9.24 6.45
CA ASN A 473 -14.05 -9.54 7.42
C ASN A 473 -14.80 -8.26 7.80
N ALA A 474 -15.25 -7.48 6.80
CA ALA A 474 -15.83 -6.14 6.94
C ALA A 474 -17.19 -6.03 6.22
N PRO A 475 -18.16 -5.25 6.74
CA PRO A 475 -19.47 -5.14 6.12
C PRO A 475 -19.43 -4.34 4.80
N LEU A 476 -20.15 -4.77 3.77
CA LEU A 476 -20.37 -3.99 2.55
C LEU A 476 -21.85 -3.83 2.23
N ALA A 477 -22.19 -2.78 1.49
CA ALA A 477 -23.56 -2.49 1.09
C ALA A 477 -23.74 -2.58 -0.42
N ASN A 478 -24.91 -3.05 -0.87
CA ASN A 478 -25.35 -3.00 -2.27
C ASN A 478 -24.40 -3.67 -3.27
N GLY A 479 -23.63 -4.67 -2.83
CA GLY A 479 -22.67 -5.39 -3.67
C GLY A 479 -21.48 -4.54 -4.13
N THR A 480 -21.20 -3.42 -3.46
CA THR A 480 -20.09 -2.52 -3.78
C THR A 480 -19.14 -2.38 -2.61
N SER A 481 -17.83 -2.26 -2.90
CA SER A 481 -16.83 -1.94 -1.88
C SER A 481 -17.15 -0.62 -1.17
N GLN A 482 -16.77 -0.54 0.10
CA GLN A 482 -16.97 0.64 0.94
C GLN A 482 -16.39 1.90 0.30
N PRO A 483 -17.01 3.07 0.54
CA PRO A 483 -16.43 4.36 0.13
C PRO A 483 -15.11 4.63 0.86
N TYR A 484 -14.29 5.51 0.29
CA TYR A 484 -13.09 6.01 0.96
C TYR A 484 -13.49 6.91 2.13
N GLY A 485 -13.06 6.55 3.34
CA GLY A 485 -13.34 7.35 4.54
C GLY A 485 -12.79 6.75 5.83
N ASP A 486 -12.82 7.58 6.87
CA ASP A 486 -12.43 7.21 8.24
C ASP A 486 -13.61 6.55 8.95
N GLY A 487 -13.36 5.52 9.76
CA GLY A 487 -14.32 5.08 10.76
C GLY A 487 -14.20 5.90 12.05
N LEU A 488 -15.28 5.91 12.82
CA LEU A 488 -15.43 6.71 14.02
C LEU A 488 -15.42 5.82 15.26
N LEU A 489 -14.44 6.01 16.13
CA LEU A 489 -14.43 5.36 17.44
C LEU A 489 -15.61 5.87 18.29
N ARG A 490 -16.37 4.95 18.86
CA ARG A 490 -17.50 5.21 19.75
C ARG A 490 -17.22 4.82 21.19
N ALA A 491 -16.45 3.76 21.40
CA ALA A 491 -15.96 3.37 22.72
C ALA A 491 -14.67 2.54 22.62
N TRP A 492 -13.80 2.69 23.60
CA TRP A 492 -12.71 1.75 23.87
C TRP A 492 -12.39 1.77 25.37
N ASP A 493 -12.33 0.60 25.99
CA ASP A 493 -11.89 0.43 27.37
C ASP A 493 -11.41 -1.01 27.61
N GLU A 494 -10.58 -1.19 28.62
CA GLU A 494 -10.10 -2.50 29.06
C GLU A 494 -9.89 -2.53 30.57
N GLN A 495 -10.46 -3.53 31.22
CA GLN A 495 -10.42 -3.75 32.66
C GLN A 495 -10.06 -5.22 32.93
N GLY A 496 -8.79 -5.49 33.27
CA GLY A 496 -8.28 -6.85 33.43
C GLY A 496 -8.38 -7.65 32.11
N ASP A 497 -8.99 -8.83 32.16
CA ASP A 497 -9.17 -9.71 30.98
C ASP A 497 -10.43 -9.39 30.16
N VAL A 498 -11.06 -8.24 30.41
CA VAL A 498 -12.29 -7.79 29.74
C VAL A 498 -12.01 -6.50 29.00
N GLY A 499 -12.21 -6.49 27.69
CA GLY A 499 -12.01 -5.31 26.85
C GLY A 499 -13.13 -5.14 25.84
N TRP A 500 -13.38 -3.90 25.41
CA TRP A 500 -14.32 -3.64 24.34
C TRP A 500 -13.89 -2.50 23.44
N VAL A 501 -14.32 -2.59 22.19
CA VAL A 501 -14.22 -1.51 21.21
C VAL A 501 -15.53 -1.41 20.44
N GLU A 502 -15.99 -0.19 20.19
CA GLU A 502 -17.12 0.09 19.31
C GLU A 502 -16.72 1.16 18.31
N ALA A 503 -16.99 0.92 17.03
CA ALA A 503 -16.74 1.89 15.97
C ALA A 503 -17.89 1.91 14.95
N GLU A 504 -18.09 3.06 14.32
CA GLU A 504 -19.11 3.31 13.30
C GLU A 504 -18.48 3.72 11.97
N PHE A 505 -19.11 3.35 10.86
CA PHE A 505 -18.71 3.79 9.53
C PHE A 505 -19.92 4.07 8.63
N ASP A 506 -19.80 5.09 7.78
CA ASP A 506 -20.82 5.48 6.79
C ASP A 506 -20.70 4.62 5.52
N ILE A 507 -21.24 3.41 5.60
CA ILE A 507 -21.14 2.37 4.55
C ILE A 507 -21.82 2.78 3.23
N VAL A 508 -22.79 3.69 3.27
CA VAL A 508 -23.35 4.38 2.09
C VAL A 508 -23.44 5.87 2.43
N PRO A 509 -22.60 6.74 1.83
CA PRO A 509 -22.43 8.11 2.29
C PRO A 509 -23.74 8.87 2.52
N GLY A 510 -23.97 9.32 3.75
CA GLY A 510 -25.14 10.08 4.18
C GLY A 510 -26.46 9.28 4.21
N ARG A 511 -26.44 7.99 3.84
CA ARG A 511 -27.64 7.16 3.64
C ARG A 511 -27.68 5.97 4.56
N ALA A 512 -26.57 5.28 4.80
CA ALA A 512 -26.52 4.09 5.62
C ALA A 512 -25.23 4.03 6.47
N ARG A 513 -25.40 3.75 7.76
CA ARG A 513 -24.29 3.57 8.71
C ARG A 513 -24.31 2.16 9.28
N ALA A 514 -23.13 1.58 9.42
CA ALA A 514 -22.88 0.36 10.19
C ALA A 514 -22.11 0.70 11.46
N THR A 515 -22.42 0.02 12.55
CA THR A 515 -21.65 0.07 13.79
C THR A 515 -21.30 -1.35 14.20
N ARG A 516 -20.04 -1.57 14.56
CA ARG A 516 -19.53 -2.85 15.04
C ARG A 516 -18.94 -2.71 16.43
N ARG A 517 -19.33 -3.60 17.32
CA ARG A 517 -18.86 -3.69 18.69
C ARG A 517 -18.24 -5.05 18.93
N ILE A 518 -17.03 -5.04 19.45
CA ILE A 518 -16.30 -6.24 19.83
C ILE A 518 -16.08 -6.21 21.34
N VAL A 519 -16.41 -7.30 22.03
CA VAL A 519 -16.16 -7.48 23.46
C VAL A 519 -15.32 -8.73 23.65
N VAL A 520 -14.11 -8.55 24.16
CA VAL A 520 -13.09 -9.59 24.29
C VAL A 520 -12.97 -10.00 25.75
N MET A 521 -13.34 -11.25 26.02
CA MET A 521 -13.18 -11.90 27.31
C MET A 521 -11.90 -12.75 27.30
N ARG A 522 -11.65 -13.49 28.39
CA ARG A 522 -10.49 -14.38 28.48
C ARG A 522 -10.50 -15.49 27.43
N ASP A 523 -11.67 -16.10 27.18
CA ASP A 523 -11.79 -17.36 26.43
C ASP A 523 -12.72 -17.29 25.20
N TYR A 524 -13.35 -16.12 24.98
CA TYR A 524 -14.26 -15.87 23.87
C TYR A 524 -14.34 -14.39 23.52
N VAL A 525 -14.87 -14.11 22.33
CA VAL A 525 -15.20 -12.77 21.84
C VAL A 525 -16.66 -12.71 21.42
N ILE A 526 -17.31 -11.58 21.72
CA ILE A 526 -18.64 -11.21 21.19
C ILE A 526 -18.44 -10.19 20.08
N ASP A 527 -19.04 -10.44 18.92
CA ASP A 527 -19.08 -9.53 17.78
C ASP A 527 -20.54 -9.14 17.50
N GLU A 528 -20.87 -7.87 17.70
CA GLU A 528 -22.17 -7.28 17.38
C GLU A 528 -22.05 -6.30 16.22
N LEU A 529 -22.78 -6.52 15.14
CA LEU A 529 -22.90 -5.61 14.00
C LEU A 529 -24.36 -5.19 13.83
N TRP A 530 -24.61 -3.89 13.73
CA TRP A 530 -25.91 -3.35 13.37
C TRP A 530 -25.79 -2.22 12.38
N TRP A 531 -26.87 -1.96 11.65
CA TRP A 531 -26.93 -0.89 10.67
C TRP A 531 -28.28 -0.20 10.66
N ALA A 532 -28.27 1.03 10.19
CA ALA A 532 -29.45 1.81 9.90
C ALA A 532 -29.26 2.56 8.58
N SER A 533 -30.32 2.60 7.78
CA SER A 533 -30.32 3.18 6.44
C SER A 533 -31.62 3.93 6.16
N ALA A 534 -31.52 5.05 5.45
CA ALA A 534 -32.66 5.79 4.92
C ALA A 534 -33.41 4.98 3.85
N ASP A 535 -32.66 4.23 3.04
CA ASP A 535 -33.13 3.45 1.90
C ASP A 535 -33.04 1.94 2.18
N GLU A 536 -33.80 1.12 1.45
CA GLU A 536 -33.60 -0.33 1.53
C GLU A 536 -32.27 -0.70 0.88
N ILE A 537 -31.41 -1.40 1.62
CA ILE A 537 -30.11 -1.85 1.14
C ILE A 537 -29.99 -3.36 1.23
N THR A 538 -29.00 -3.90 0.52
CA THR A 538 -28.42 -5.20 0.87
C THR A 538 -27.16 -4.96 1.70
N LEU A 539 -26.98 -5.74 2.76
CA LEU A 539 -25.76 -5.74 3.57
C LEU A 539 -25.14 -7.13 3.48
N ASP A 540 -23.85 -7.22 3.15
CA ASP A 540 -23.08 -8.45 3.18
C ASP A 540 -22.02 -8.37 4.28
N LEU A 541 -21.83 -9.44 5.05
CA LEU A 541 -20.72 -9.60 6.01
C LEU A 541 -19.92 -10.86 5.66
N PRO A 542 -18.75 -10.72 5.04
CA PRO A 542 -17.83 -11.82 4.80
C PRO A 542 -17.15 -12.27 6.09
N MET A 543 -16.93 -13.58 6.19
CA MET A 543 -16.15 -14.22 7.23
C MET A 543 -15.24 -15.25 6.56
N HIS A 544 -13.94 -14.99 6.55
CA HIS A 544 -12.93 -15.76 5.82
C HIS A 544 -12.56 -17.09 6.52
N VAL A 545 -13.59 -17.88 6.84
CA VAL A 545 -13.55 -19.21 7.44
C VAL A 545 -14.28 -20.24 6.58
N ASP A 546 -13.82 -21.49 6.65
CA ASP A 546 -14.49 -22.64 6.01
C ASP A 546 -14.94 -23.62 7.12
N PRO A 547 -16.21 -23.52 7.57
CA PRO A 547 -16.69 -24.37 8.66
C PRO A 547 -16.96 -25.81 8.19
N GLU A 548 -16.82 -26.77 9.11
CA GLU A 548 -17.04 -28.20 8.83
C GLU A 548 -18.49 -28.46 8.40
N GLU A 549 -19.43 -27.83 9.09
CA GLU A 549 -20.85 -27.77 8.74
C GLU A 549 -21.25 -26.31 8.51
N GLY A 550 -21.90 -26.02 7.39
CA GLY A 550 -22.26 -24.64 7.04
C GLY A 550 -23.38 -24.07 7.92
N PRO A 551 -23.46 -22.73 8.11
CA PRO A 551 -24.45 -22.06 8.97
C PRO A 551 -25.91 -22.12 8.48
N GLY A 552 -26.20 -22.84 7.40
CA GLY A 552 -27.51 -22.93 6.78
C GLY A 552 -27.80 -24.35 6.29
N THR A 553 -29.09 -24.66 6.16
CA THR A 553 -29.57 -25.95 5.66
C THR A 553 -29.92 -25.86 4.18
N GLY A 554 -29.68 -26.94 3.42
CA GLY A 554 -30.11 -27.03 2.02
C GLY A 554 -29.33 -26.11 1.09
N TRP A 555 -27.99 -26.24 1.08
CA TRP A 555 -27.12 -25.53 0.15
C TRP A 555 -27.48 -25.86 -1.30
N GLU A 556 -27.75 -24.83 -2.09
CA GLU A 556 -28.04 -24.92 -3.52
C GLU A 556 -27.08 -24.03 -4.32
N PRO A 557 -26.74 -24.39 -5.57
CA PRO A 557 -25.98 -23.50 -6.46
C PRO A 557 -26.66 -22.13 -6.60
N ALA A 558 -25.87 -21.06 -6.59
CA ALA A 558 -26.37 -19.70 -6.69
C ALA A 558 -25.55 -18.85 -7.66
N GLU A 559 -26.16 -17.78 -8.15
CA GLU A 559 -25.51 -16.78 -9.00
C GLU A 559 -25.53 -15.40 -8.32
N LEU A 560 -24.44 -14.66 -8.50
CA LEU A 560 -24.29 -13.30 -7.99
C LEU A 560 -23.76 -12.40 -9.11
N PRO A 561 -24.17 -11.11 -9.14
CA PRO A 561 -23.67 -10.16 -10.13
C PRO A 561 -22.14 -10.14 -10.17
N GLN A 562 -21.56 -10.40 -11.34
CA GLN A 562 -20.10 -10.46 -11.55
C GLN A 562 -19.57 -9.10 -12.04
N ALA A 563 -19.98 -8.00 -11.41
CA ALA A 563 -19.58 -6.66 -11.80
C ALA A 563 -18.09 -6.43 -11.50
N GLN A 564 -17.34 -5.88 -12.47
CA GLN A 564 -15.90 -5.62 -12.29
C GLN A 564 -15.65 -4.60 -11.17
N GLY A 565 -14.61 -4.83 -10.38
CA GLY A 565 -14.17 -3.93 -9.30
C GLY A 565 -14.96 -4.09 -8.00
N THR A 566 -15.84 -5.09 -7.89
CA THR A 566 -16.66 -5.33 -6.69
C THR A 566 -16.12 -6.46 -5.81
N GLY A 567 -15.21 -7.28 -6.34
CA GLY A 567 -14.73 -8.51 -5.72
C GLY A 567 -15.58 -9.73 -6.09
N PHE A 568 -16.88 -9.54 -6.40
CA PHE A 568 -17.78 -10.64 -6.73
C PHE A 568 -17.38 -11.38 -8.01
N GLU A 569 -16.67 -10.73 -8.92
CA GLU A 569 -16.18 -11.31 -10.18
C GLU A 569 -15.13 -12.42 -9.98
N PHE A 570 -14.53 -12.50 -8.79
CA PHE A 570 -13.54 -13.51 -8.41
C PHE A 570 -14.16 -14.75 -7.78
N LEU A 571 -15.45 -14.72 -7.43
CA LEU A 571 -16.12 -15.84 -6.79
C LEU A 571 -16.34 -17.00 -7.76
N ARG A 572 -16.08 -18.22 -7.28
CA ARG A 572 -16.36 -19.48 -7.97
C ARG A 572 -17.06 -20.44 -7.00
N GLU A 573 -17.73 -21.46 -7.54
CA GLU A 573 -18.42 -22.49 -6.73
C GLU A 573 -19.37 -21.88 -5.69
N ILE A 574 -20.23 -20.97 -6.14
CA ILE A 574 -21.12 -20.19 -5.27
C ILE A 574 -22.34 -21.05 -4.91
N GLU A 575 -22.54 -21.22 -3.61
CA GLU A 575 -23.72 -21.88 -3.04
C GLU A 575 -24.45 -20.93 -2.09
N ARG A 576 -25.76 -21.10 -1.96
CA ARG A 576 -26.63 -20.34 -1.06
C ARG A 576 -27.42 -21.29 -0.15
N ALA A 577 -27.63 -20.87 1.09
CA ALA A 577 -28.58 -21.46 2.01
C ALA A 577 -29.38 -20.37 2.74
N LYS A 578 -30.52 -20.73 3.35
CA LYS A 578 -31.29 -19.83 4.22
C LYS A 578 -31.02 -20.15 5.68
N GLY A 579 -30.95 -19.13 6.53
CA GLY A 579 -30.79 -19.31 7.97
C GLY A 579 -30.84 -17.97 8.70
N LYS A 580 -31.22 -17.95 9.97
CA LYS A 580 -31.21 -16.75 10.83
C LYS A 580 -30.29 -16.86 12.04
N ALA A 581 -29.85 -18.08 12.33
CA ALA A 581 -29.01 -18.41 13.44
C ALA A 581 -28.32 -19.74 13.12
N PHE A 582 -27.19 -19.95 13.77
CA PHE A 582 -26.58 -21.26 13.87
C PHE A 582 -26.06 -21.43 15.30
N ASP A 583 -26.17 -22.65 15.79
CA ASP A 583 -25.62 -23.06 17.07
C ASP A 583 -24.36 -23.89 16.81
N ALA A 584 -23.26 -23.54 17.48
CA ALA A 584 -22.03 -24.33 17.55
C ALA A 584 -21.41 -24.71 16.18
N LEU A 585 -21.28 -23.73 15.28
CA LEU A 585 -20.46 -23.86 14.07
C LEU A 585 -19.01 -24.13 14.48
N THR A 586 -18.43 -25.22 13.98
CA THR A 586 -17.02 -25.56 14.25
C THR A 586 -16.16 -25.22 13.04
N VAL A 587 -15.07 -24.50 13.29
CA VAL A 587 -14.03 -24.19 12.31
C VAL A 587 -12.75 -24.83 12.80
N SER A 588 -12.07 -25.58 11.93
CA SER A 588 -10.83 -26.26 12.24
C SER A 588 -9.70 -25.74 11.35
N ARG A 589 -8.55 -25.41 11.96
CA ARG A 589 -7.36 -24.90 11.26
C ARG A 589 -6.10 -25.25 12.06
N ASP A 590 -5.09 -25.77 11.38
CA ASP A 590 -3.78 -26.09 11.95
C ASP A 590 -3.83 -27.02 13.19
N GLY A 591 -4.80 -27.96 13.20
CA GLY A 591 -5.00 -28.90 14.30
C GLY A 591 -5.72 -28.30 15.53
N ALA A 592 -6.07 -27.02 15.50
CA ALA A 592 -6.93 -26.37 16.46
C ALA A 592 -8.38 -26.31 15.95
N SER A 593 -9.32 -26.08 16.86
CA SER A 593 -10.73 -25.87 16.55
C SER A 593 -11.30 -24.68 17.32
N MET A 594 -12.17 -23.93 16.70
CA MET A 594 -12.91 -22.83 17.32
C MET A 594 -14.41 -23.03 17.09
N ARG A 595 -15.22 -22.71 18.10
CA ARG A 595 -16.68 -22.77 18.00
C ARG A 595 -17.30 -21.38 17.91
N ALA A 596 -18.34 -21.26 17.10
CA ALA A 596 -19.09 -20.03 16.93
C ALA A 596 -20.60 -20.24 17.09
N TRP A 597 -21.27 -19.23 17.63
CA TRP A 597 -22.73 -19.11 17.69
C TRP A 597 -23.12 -17.78 17.08
N MET A 598 -24.26 -17.73 16.41
CA MET A 598 -24.75 -16.48 15.82
C MET A 598 -26.26 -16.40 15.83
N GLN A 599 -26.77 -15.20 16.09
CA GLN A 599 -28.17 -14.85 15.95
C GLN A 599 -28.31 -13.54 15.17
N SER A 600 -29.13 -13.57 14.13
CA SER A 600 -29.62 -12.39 13.43
C SER A 600 -31.04 -12.05 13.89
N ASP A 601 -31.31 -10.76 14.09
CA ASP A 601 -32.66 -10.26 14.35
C ASP A 601 -33.47 -10.11 13.05
N ALA A 602 -32.81 -10.15 11.88
CA ALA A 602 -33.40 -10.09 10.54
C ALA A 602 -33.20 -11.40 9.74
N PRO A 603 -34.08 -11.75 8.78
CA PRO A 603 -33.78 -12.83 7.83
C PRO A 603 -32.46 -12.60 7.09
N CYS A 604 -31.62 -13.63 6.99
CA CYS A 604 -30.44 -13.62 6.13
C CYS A 604 -30.38 -14.83 5.19
N GLU A 605 -29.64 -14.63 4.12
CA GLU A 605 -29.15 -15.68 3.23
C GLU A 605 -27.67 -15.91 3.54
N TRP A 606 -27.28 -17.18 3.61
CA TRP A 606 -25.89 -17.59 3.75
C TRP A 606 -25.35 -17.94 2.38
N TYR A 607 -24.13 -17.50 2.11
CA TYR A 607 -23.39 -17.85 0.92
C TYR A 607 -22.07 -18.50 1.29
N ARG A 608 -21.61 -19.38 0.41
CA ARG A 608 -20.30 -20.02 0.49
C ARG A 608 -19.70 -20.04 -0.91
N ALA A 609 -18.45 -19.62 -1.04
CA ALA A 609 -17.78 -19.49 -2.33
C ALA A 609 -16.27 -19.72 -2.20
N ARG A 610 -15.60 -19.97 -3.32
CA ARG A 610 -14.13 -19.95 -3.44
C ARG A 610 -13.67 -18.63 -4.05
N ALA A 611 -12.57 -18.09 -3.53
CA ALA A 611 -11.91 -16.89 -4.01
C ALA A 611 -10.38 -17.00 -3.83
N PRO A 612 -9.57 -16.09 -4.40
CA PRO A 612 -8.12 -16.09 -4.19
C PRO A 612 -7.78 -16.06 -2.68
N GLY A 613 -6.91 -16.99 -2.26
CA GLY A 613 -6.34 -16.99 -0.91
C GLY A 613 -5.15 -16.02 -0.80
N PRO A 614 -4.32 -16.12 0.26
CA PRO A 614 -3.09 -15.34 0.34
C PRO A 614 -2.23 -15.49 -0.92
N PRO A 615 -1.54 -14.43 -1.37
CA PRO A 615 -0.66 -14.49 -2.54
C PRO A 615 0.32 -15.67 -2.48
N GLY A 616 0.43 -16.42 -3.57
CA GLY A 616 1.26 -17.63 -3.65
C GLY A 616 0.63 -18.89 -3.02
N SER A 617 -0.59 -18.79 -2.46
CA SER A 617 -1.36 -19.92 -1.94
C SER A 617 -2.53 -20.29 -2.86
N ALA A 618 -3.08 -21.49 -2.67
CA ALA A 618 -4.28 -21.92 -3.38
C ALA A 618 -5.52 -21.08 -3.01
N PRO A 619 -6.53 -20.97 -3.90
CA PRO A 619 -7.82 -20.39 -3.58
C PRO A 619 -8.45 -21.00 -2.33
N ARG A 620 -9.05 -20.15 -1.49
CA ARG A 620 -9.70 -20.56 -0.24
C ARG A 620 -11.21 -20.46 -0.34
N ARG A 621 -11.90 -21.33 0.37
CA ARG A 621 -13.34 -21.25 0.57
C ARG A 621 -13.64 -20.36 1.77
N PHE A 622 -14.72 -19.60 1.68
CA PHE A 622 -15.21 -18.77 2.78
C PHE A 622 -16.73 -18.65 2.75
N ILE A 623 -17.31 -18.12 3.83
CA ILE A 623 -18.75 -17.85 3.97
C ILE A 623 -19.03 -16.36 4.10
N PHE A 624 -20.24 -15.94 3.72
CA PHE A 624 -20.75 -14.61 4.05
C PHE A 624 -22.26 -14.64 4.27
N ALA A 625 -22.78 -13.73 5.09
CA ALA A 625 -24.21 -13.54 5.28
C ALA A 625 -24.70 -12.29 4.54
N ARG A 626 -25.88 -12.39 3.94
CA ARG A 626 -26.58 -11.30 3.27
C ARG A 626 -27.89 -10.98 3.95
N TRP A 627 -28.12 -9.71 4.24
CA TRP A 627 -29.41 -9.18 4.71
C TRP A 627 -29.97 -8.19 3.70
N ARG A 628 -31.30 -8.03 3.73
CA ARG A 628 -32.01 -6.99 2.98
C ARG A 628 -32.95 -6.23 3.91
N GLY A 629 -32.83 -4.91 3.93
CA GLY A 629 -33.69 -4.05 4.76
C GLY A 629 -33.04 -2.72 5.11
N ARG A 630 -33.80 -1.86 5.79
CA ARG A 630 -33.35 -0.54 6.25
C ARG A 630 -32.57 -0.58 7.56
N ALA A 631 -32.74 -1.63 8.34
CA ALA A 631 -32.01 -1.83 9.58
C ALA A 631 -31.92 -3.32 9.88
N GLY A 632 -30.96 -3.67 10.71
CA GLY A 632 -30.82 -5.02 11.23
C GLY A 632 -29.67 -5.10 12.23
N ARG A 633 -29.60 -6.24 12.89
CA ARG A 633 -28.57 -6.55 13.87
C ARG A 633 -28.23 -8.03 13.80
N THR A 634 -26.94 -8.32 13.86
CA THR A 634 -26.38 -9.65 14.00
C THR A 634 -25.42 -9.66 15.19
N ARG A 635 -25.41 -10.77 15.92
CA ARG A 635 -24.53 -10.99 17.06
C ARG A 635 -23.95 -12.39 16.97
N SER A 636 -22.64 -12.48 17.16
CA SER A 636 -21.94 -13.75 17.21
C SER A 636 -21.03 -13.86 18.42
N VAL A 637 -20.79 -15.09 18.86
CA VAL A 637 -19.83 -15.44 19.91
C VAL A 637 -18.84 -16.42 19.29
N TRP A 638 -17.54 -16.15 19.43
CA TRP A 638 -16.46 -17.03 18.97
C TRP A 638 -15.62 -17.45 20.16
N ALA A 639 -15.34 -18.74 20.31
CA ALA A 639 -14.68 -19.29 21.49
C ALA A 639 -13.60 -20.31 21.15
N TRP A 640 -12.42 -20.11 21.71
CA TRP A 640 -11.22 -20.94 21.52
C TRP A 640 -10.96 -21.89 22.69
N ASP A 641 -11.41 -21.58 23.92
CA ASP A 641 -11.23 -22.47 25.08
C ASP A 641 -12.34 -22.35 26.15
N ALA A 642 -13.46 -21.69 25.84
CA ALA A 642 -14.43 -21.29 26.87
C ALA A 642 -15.32 -22.41 27.43
N GLY A 643 -15.25 -23.63 26.88
CA GLY A 643 -16.15 -24.72 27.29
C GLY A 643 -17.64 -24.37 27.21
N ILE A 644 -18.04 -23.43 26.34
CA ILE A 644 -19.42 -22.91 26.28
C ILE A 644 -20.39 -24.05 25.93
N SER A 645 -21.38 -24.25 26.78
CA SER A 645 -22.45 -25.24 26.59
C SER A 645 -23.66 -24.63 25.90
N ASN A 646 -23.95 -23.34 26.12
CA ASN A 646 -25.08 -22.64 25.52
C ASN A 646 -24.83 -21.14 25.40
N VAL A 647 -25.35 -20.52 24.34
CA VAL A 647 -25.40 -19.07 24.16
C VAL A 647 -26.85 -18.66 23.92
N ARG A 648 -27.36 -17.74 24.73
CA ARG A 648 -28.70 -17.18 24.59
C ARG A 648 -28.61 -15.71 24.20
N PHE A 649 -29.12 -15.41 23.02
CA PHE A 649 -29.29 -14.04 22.53
C PHE A 649 -30.69 -13.54 22.89
N THR A 650 -30.78 -12.43 23.63
CA THR A 650 -32.01 -11.68 23.90
C THR A 650 -31.86 -10.26 23.39
N PRO A 651 -32.90 -9.43 23.21
CA PRO A 651 -32.72 -8.11 22.62
C PRO A 651 -31.70 -7.21 23.36
N GLU A 652 -31.60 -7.34 24.68
CA GLU A 652 -30.75 -6.53 25.56
C GLU A 652 -29.52 -7.26 26.12
N THR A 653 -29.43 -8.58 26.00
CA THR A 653 -28.39 -9.37 26.67
C THR A 653 -27.90 -10.55 25.82
N VAL A 654 -26.58 -10.75 25.82
CA VAL A 654 -25.94 -12.01 25.38
C VAL A 654 -25.54 -12.77 26.64
N ALA A 655 -26.16 -13.92 26.88
CA ALA A 655 -25.91 -14.75 28.05
C ALA A 655 -25.22 -16.07 27.65
N LEU A 656 -24.12 -16.40 28.31
CA LEU A 656 -23.32 -17.58 28.02
C LEU A 656 -23.28 -18.49 29.25
N SER A 657 -23.53 -19.79 29.05
CA SER A 657 -23.34 -20.83 30.06
C SER A 657 -22.05 -21.59 29.76
N LEU A 658 -21.10 -21.59 30.69
CA LEU A 658 -19.81 -22.26 30.55
C LEU A 658 -19.83 -23.65 31.19
N GLY A 659 -18.90 -24.51 30.78
CA GLY A 659 -18.81 -25.90 31.24
C GLY A 659 -18.45 -26.04 32.73
N ASP A 660 -17.89 -25.00 33.35
CA ASP A 660 -17.59 -24.93 34.78
C ASP A 660 -18.81 -24.54 35.64
N GLY A 661 -19.96 -24.29 35.02
CA GLY A 661 -21.19 -23.85 35.68
C GLY A 661 -21.32 -22.34 35.85
N SER A 662 -20.35 -21.55 35.37
CA SER A 662 -20.46 -20.09 35.38
C SER A 662 -21.44 -19.59 34.31
N LEU A 663 -22.12 -18.48 34.62
CA LEU A 663 -23.01 -17.77 33.73
C LEU A 663 -22.49 -16.35 33.53
N HIS A 664 -22.22 -15.98 32.28
CA HIS A 664 -21.80 -14.64 31.90
C HIS A 664 -22.97 -13.92 31.22
N ALA A 665 -23.37 -12.76 31.74
CA ALA A 665 -24.41 -11.91 31.18
C ALA A 665 -23.81 -10.58 30.72
N HIS A 666 -23.86 -10.35 29.41
CA HIS A 666 -23.34 -9.16 28.75
C HIS A 666 -24.46 -8.22 28.34
N ARG A 667 -24.39 -6.96 28.76
CA ARG A 667 -25.44 -5.96 28.51
C ARG A 667 -24.88 -4.55 28.44
N GLU A 668 -25.47 -3.73 27.58
CA GLU A 668 -25.23 -2.29 27.60
C GLU A 668 -26.17 -1.60 28.60
N ILE A 669 -25.61 -0.79 29.51
CA ILE A 669 -26.37 0.01 30.48
C ILE A 669 -25.79 1.41 30.51
N LYS A 670 -26.62 2.45 30.33
CA LYS A 670 -26.21 3.87 30.45
C LYS A 670 -24.91 4.19 29.67
N GLN A 671 -24.78 3.65 28.46
CA GLN A 671 -23.63 3.80 27.57
C GLN A 671 -22.34 3.06 28.00
N SER A 672 -22.32 2.32 29.11
CA SER A 672 -21.23 1.40 29.47
C SER A 672 -21.60 -0.06 29.15
N TRP A 673 -20.59 -0.89 28.94
CA TRP A 673 -20.78 -2.33 28.79
C TRP A 673 -20.57 -3.05 30.12
N HIS A 674 -21.57 -3.82 30.53
CA HIS A 674 -21.56 -4.55 31.79
C HIS A 674 -21.43 -6.04 31.52
N VAL A 675 -20.46 -6.67 32.18
CA VAL A 675 -20.28 -8.12 32.19
C VAL A 675 -20.51 -8.61 33.61
N ARG A 676 -21.63 -9.27 33.84
CA ARG A 676 -21.92 -9.93 35.13
C ARG A 676 -21.60 -11.41 35.02
N THR A 677 -20.72 -11.89 35.89
CA THR A 677 -20.37 -13.32 36.02
C THR A 677 -20.95 -13.86 37.31
N THR A 678 -21.68 -14.98 37.23
CA THR A 678 -22.24 -15.68 38.39
C THR A 678 -21.79 -17.14 38.42
N LEU A 679 -21.37 -17.63 39.59
CA LEU A 679 -21.02 -19.03 39.83
C LEU A 679 -21.60 -19.45 41.19
N GLY A 680 -22.64 -20.30 41.17
CA GLY A 680 -23.45 -20.56 42.37
C GLY A 680 -24.07 -19.27 42.92
N ASP A 681 -23.81 -18.97 44.19
CA ASP A 681 -24.28 -17.74 44.85
C ASP A 681 -23.32 -16.55 44.69
N ALA A 682 -22.11 -16.77 44.15
CA ALA A 682 -21.13 -15.71 43.96
C ALA A 682 -21.41 -14.94 42.66
N SER A 683 -21.34 -13.60 42.72
CA SER A 683 -21.48 -12.74 41.54
C SER A 683 -20.40 -11.66 41.50
N SER A 684 -19.87 -11.37 40.32
CA SER A 684 -19.00 -10.23 40.04
C SER A 684 -19.51 -9.46 38.84
N GLU A 685 -19.15 -8.18 38.73
CA GLU A 685 -19.54 -7.32 37.60
C GLU A 685 -18.34 -6.46 37.20
N VAL A 686 -18.00 -6.53 35.91
CA VAL A 686 -17.03 -5.63 35.27
C VAL A 686 -17.81 -4.61 34.44
N VAL A 687 -17.45 -3.34 34.58
CA VAL A 687 -18.07 -2.24 33.83
C VAL A 687 -17.01 -1.58 32.96
N LEU A 688 -17.20 -1.63 31.65
CA LEU A 688 -16.35 -0.99 30.67
C LEU A 688 -16.97 0.34 30.24
N GLY A 689 -16.24 1.42 30.45
CA GLY A 689 -16.58 2.79 30.06
C GLY A 689 -15.91 3.17 28.73
N GLY A 690 -15.32 4.37 28.68
CA GLY A 690 -14.53 4.78 27.52
C GLY A 690 -15.33 5.24 26.30
N ARG A 691 -16.61 5.62 26.50
CA ARG A 691 -17.44 6.26 25.48
C ARG A 691 -16.83 7.60 25.03
N VAL A 692 -16.72 7.79 23.72
CA VAL A 692 -16.20 9.02 23.13
C VAL A 692 -17.35 10.02 22.95
N THR A 693 -17.29 11.16 23.65
CA THR A 693 -18.35 12.20 23.65
C THR A 693 -18.31 13.14 22.46
N ASN A 694 -17.15 13.25 21.80
CA ASN A 694 -16.99 14.07 20.59
C ASN A 694 -16.07 13.35 19.59
N PRO A 695 -16.60 12.39 18.81
CA PRO A 695 -15.80 11.72 17.79
C PRO A 695 -15.28 12.77 16.79
N ARG A 696 -14.06 12.59 16.28
CA ARG A 696 -13.56 13.39 15.14
C ARG A 696 -14.62 13.35 14.03
N GLN A 697 -14.97 14.50 13.45
CA GLN A 697 -15.90 14.52 12.33
C GLN A 697 -15.30 13.78 11.14
N ALA A 698 -16.09 12.91 10.52
CA ALA A 698 -15.75 12.31 9.24
C ALA A 698 -15.56 13.42 8.20
N SER A 699 -14.64 13.19 7.25
CA SER A 699 -14.48 14.08 6.10
C SER A 699 -15.80 14.21 5.34
N PRO A 700 -16.17 15.41 4.85
CA PRO A 700 -17.45 15.62 4.17
C PRO A 700 -17.57 14.81 2.87
N PRO A 701 -18.80 14.42 2.47
CA PRO A 701 -19.04 13.64 1.26
C PRO A 701 -18.73 14.42 -0.03
N LEU A 702 -18.32 13.68 -1.07
CA LEU A 702 -17.94 14.20 -2.40
C LEU A 702 -19.03 15.02 -3.13
N SER A 703 -20.31 14.91 -2.75
CA SER A 703 -21.44 15.44 -3.51
C SER A 703 -21.50 16.96 -3.58
N ASP A 704 -21.02 17.66 -2.55
CA ASP A 704 -21.22 19.12 -2.41
C ASP A 704 -20.27 19.94 -3.29
N ALA A 705 -19.15 19.34 -3.74
CA ALA A 705 -18.17 20.01 -4.59
C ALA A 705 -18.62 20.13 -6.06
N ILE A 706 -19.51 19.25 -6.53
CA ILE A 706 -19.86 19.10 -7.95
C ILE A 706 -20.93 20.12 -8.39
N SER A 707 -21.83 20.53 -7.48
CA SER A 707 -22.97 21.39 -7.81
C SER A 707 -22.61 22.85 -8.18
N ASN A 708 -21.38 23.30 -7.88
CA ASN A 708 -20.93 24.68 -8.05
C ASN A 708 -20.03 24.93 -9.28
N LEU A 709 -19.87 23.94 -10.17
CA LEU A 709 -18.99 24.08 -11.34
C LEU A 709 -19.63 24.96 -12.45
N PRO A 710 -18.85 25.84 -13.12
CA PRO A 710 -19.32 26.59 -14.28
C PRO A 710 -19.81 25.65 -15.39
N ARG A 711 -20.99 25.92 -15.95
CA ARG A 711 -21.62 25.08 -16.98
C ARG A 711 -21.45 25.65 -18.38
N HIS A 712 -21.12 24.80 -19.33
CA HIS A 712 -21.11 25.11 -20.75
C HIS A 712 -22.46 24.78 -21.40
N VAL A 713 -23.11 25.80 -21.97
CA VAL A 713 -24.43 25.64 -22.61
C VAL A 713 -24.27 25.13 -24.05
N LEU A 714 -24.86 23.99 -24.34
CA LEU A 714 -24.95 23.41 -25.68
C LEU A 714 -26.35 23.69 -26.26
N ALA A 715 -26.41 24.48 -27.33
CA ALA A 715 -27.65 24.78 -28.06
C ALA A 715 -27.54 24.28 -29.50
N ALA A 716 -28.69 24.12 -30.18
CA ALA A 716 -28.73 23.70 -31.58
C ALA A 716 -27.80 24.57 -32.46
N GLY A 717 -26.86 23.93 -33.17
CA GLY A 717 -25.89 24.62 -34.03
C GLY A 717 -24.78 25.39 -33.29
N ARG A 718 -24.74 25.37 -31.96
CA ARG A 718 -23.72 26.02 -31.12
C ARG A 718 -22.91 24.97 -30.35
N PRO A 719 -21.88 24.37 -30.98
CA PRO A 719 -20.99 23.44 -30.30
C PRO A 719 -20.06 24.17 -29.35
N PHE A 720 -19.62 23.47 -28.31
CA PHE A 720 -18.44 23.83 -27.53
C PHE A 720 -17.19 23.41 -28.29
N THR A 721 -16.18 24.29 -28.39
CA THR A 721 -14.89 23.99 -29.01
C THR A 721 -13.76 24.45 -28.10
N MET A 722 -12.72 23.64 -27.95
CA MET A 722 -11.52 23.94 -27.18
C MET A 722 -10.25 23.48 -27.94
N GLU A 723 -9.26 24.36 -28.02
CA GLU A 723 -7.90 24.00 -28.45
C GLU A 723 -7.09 23.49 -27.25
N LEU A 724 -6.49 22.32 -27.41
CA LEU A 724 -5.60 21.66 -26.46
C LEU A 724 -4.14 21.84 -26.91
N GLY A 725 -3.24 22.05 -25.95
CA GLY A 725 -1.85 22.45 -26.14
C GLY A 725 -1.13 22.46 -24.79
N GLU A 726 -0.06 23.24 -24.63
CA GLU A 726 0.86 23.18 -23.46
C GLU A 726 0.17 23.07 -22.08
N ARG A 727 -0.79 23.94 -21.75
CA ARG A 727 -1.48 23.92 -20.44
C ARG A 727 -2.28 22.64 -20.16
N HIS A 728 -2.55 21.86 -21.20
CA HIS A 728 -3.29 20.60 -21.17
C HIS A 728 -2.34 19.39 -21.21
N TYR A 729 -1.03 19.60 -21.39
CA TYR A 729 -0.07 18.52 -21.52
C TYR A 729 0.35 17.97 -20.16
N ARG A 730 -0.01 16.70 -19.94
CA ARG A 730 0.44 15.87 -18.83
C ARG A 730 1.66 15.08 -19.32
N ARG A 731 2.84 15.38 -18.77
CA ARG A 731 4.09 14.80 -19.27
C ARG A 731 4.39 13.42 -18.71
N SER A 732 5.14 12.63 -19.49
CA SER A 732 6.04 11.60 -18.94
C SER A 732 7.43 12.22 -18.76
N GLU A 733 8.50 11.63 -19.30
CA GLU A 733 9.86 12.13 -19.15
C GLU A 733 10.12 13.45 -19.88
N LEU A 734 9.42 13.74 -20.98
CA LEU A 734 9.71 14.91 -21.82
C LEU A 734 8.79 16.10 -21.51
N PRO A 735 9.31 17.33 -21.38
CA PRO A 735 8.47 18.53 -21.38
C PRO A 735 7.74 18.69 -22.72
N TRP A 736 6.68 19.50 -22.75
CA TRP A 736 5.79 19.67 -23.91
C TRP A 736 6.53 19.98 -25.22
N GLU A 737 7.47 20.93 -25.19
CA GLU A 737 8.29 21.29 -26.36
C GLU A 737 9.13 20.11 -26.87
N ALA A 738 9.79 19.38 -25.95
CA ALA A 738 10.61 18.23 -26.30
C ALA A 738 9.79 17.01 -26.76
N ALA A 739 8.50 16.94 -26.40
CA ALA A 739 7.56 15.95 -26.91
C ALA A 739 7.05 16.28 -28.34
N GLY A 740 7.47 17.41 -28.93
CA GLY A 740 7.04 17.86 -30.24
C GLY A 740 5.78 18.71 -30.23
N SER A 741 5.50 19.38 -29.10
CA SER A 741 4.37 20.29 -28.92
C SER A 741 3.01 19.68 -29.34
N PRO A 742 2.58 18.57 -28.71
CA PRO A 742 1.32 17.92 -29.07
C PRO A 742 0.12 18.87 -28.91
N GLU A 743 -0.79 18.83 -29.88
CA GLU A 743 -1.99 19.67 -29.97
C GLU A 743 -3.22 18.86 -30.39
N ALA A 744 -4.41 19.32 -30.01
CA ALA A 744 -5.67 18.76 -30.48
C ALA A 744 -6.81 19.77 -30.40
N THR A 745 -7.87 19.58 -31.17
CA THR A 745 -9.12 20.32 -31.05
C THR A 745 -10.21 19.39 -30.52
N LEU A 746 -10.83 19.75 -29.40
CA LEU A 746 -12.03 19.10 -28.85
C LEU A 746 -13.27 19.88 -29.25
N ARG A 747 -14.28 19.21 -29.80
CA ARG A 747 -15.59 19.78 -30.10
C ARG A 747 -16.70 18.91 -29.50
N VAL A 748 -17.59 19.49 -28.71
CA VAL A 748 -18.78 18.83 -28.13
C VAL A 748 -20.03 19.50 -28.67
N ALA A 749 -20.94 18.73 -29.27
CA ALA A 749 -22.18 19.25 -29.84
C ALA A 749 -23.38 18.43 -29.37
N SER A 750 -24.52 19.09 -29.15
CA SER A 750 -25.79 18.40 -28.92
C SER A 750 -26.55 18.24 -30.23
N GLY A 751 -26.94 17.01 -30.56
CA GLY A 751 -27.87 16.67 -31.62
C GLY A 751 -29.24 16.26 -31.07
N ARG A 752 -30.17 15.86 -31.95
CA ARG A 752 -31.52 15.43 -31.55
C ARG A 752 -31.48 14.16 -30.69
N ASP A 753 -30.71 13.17 -31.11
CA ASP A 753 -30.72 11.82 -30.54
C ASP A 753 -29.41 11.45 -29.83
N ALA A 754 -28.36 12.29 -29.94
CA ALA A 754 -27.04 12.01 -29.37
C ALA A 754 -26.28 13.30 -29.01
N VAL A 755 -25.31 13.17 -28.11
CA VAL A 755 -24.22 14.14 -27.93
C VAL A 755 -23.02 13.65 -28.75
N ASP A 756 -22.53 14.49 -29.65
CA ASP A 756 -21.37 14.23 -30.49
C ASP A 756 -20.11 14.81 -29.81
N VAL A 757 -19.12 13.97 -29.53
CA VAL A 757 -17.78 14.35 -29.08
C VAL A 757 -16.80 14.10 -30.21
N ASP A 758 -16.19 15.15 -30.74
CA ASP A 758 -15.30 15.10 -31.89
C ASP A 758 -13.92 15.62 -31.49
N VAL A 759 -12.90 14.80 -31.69
CA VAL A 759 -11.52 15.08 -31.27
C VAL A 759 -10.61 14.96 -32.49
N HIS A 760 -9.98 16.06 -32.88
CA HIS A 760 -8.98 16.10 -33.94
C HIS A 760 -7.60 16.28 -33.31
N VAL A 761 -6.77 15.24 -33.37
CA VAL A 761 -5.42 15.23 -32.81
C VAL A 761 -4.41 15.57 -33.90
N ARG A 762 -3.57 16.58 -33.67
CA ARG A 762 -2.49 16.97 -34.59
C ARG A 762 -1.24 16.19 -34.23
N LYS A 763 -0.82 15.30 -35.12
CA LYS A 763 0.36 14.44 -34.93
C LYS A 763 0.81 13.89 -36.27
N ALA A 764 2.05 14.20 -36.67
CA ALA A 764 2.60 13.78 -37.96
C ALA A 764 2.60 12.25 -38.16
N GLU A 765 2.93 11.49 -37.12
CA GLU A 765 3.00 10.02 -37.18
C GLU A 765 2.19 9.37 -36.05
N PRO A 766 0.87 9.19 -36.22
CA PRO A 766 0.06 8.45 -35.26
C PRO A 766 0.51 6.98 -35.16
N TYR A 767 0.56 6.46 -33.95
CA TYR A 767 0.86 5.06 -33.66
C TYR A 767 -0.29 4.42 -32.87
N PHE A 768 -1.08 3.60 -33.55
CA PHE A 768 -2.12 2.79 -32.94
C PHE A 768 -1.57 1.41 -32.63
N ALA A 769 -1.45 1.08 -31.34
CA ALA A 769 -0.93 -0.21 -30.91
C ALA A 769 -1.88 -1.34 -31.38
N PRO A 770 -1.36 -2.53 -31.71
CA PRO A 770 -2.20 -3.67 -32.06
C PRO A 770 -3.01 -4.13 -30.84
N ALA A 771 -4.25 -4.59 -31.09
CA ALA A 771 -5.09 -5.18 -30.05
C ALA A 771 -4.38 -6.37 -29.38
N ARG A 772 -4.47 -6.44 -28.05
CA ARG A 772 -3.92 -7.56 -27.26
C ARG A 772 -4.96 -8.04 -26.25
N PRO A 773 -4.96 -9.33 -25.91
CA PRO A 773 -5.84 -9.84 -24.86
C PRO A 773 -5.40 -9.38 -23.46
N GLU A 774 -4.11 -9.10 -23.28
CA GLU A 774 -3.54 -8.67 -22.01
C GLU A 774 -2.37 -7.70 -22.22
N ASN A 775 -2.21 -6.77 -21.29
CA ASN A 775 -1.08 -5.86 -21.24
C ASN A 775 0.16 -6.59 -20.68
N PRO A 776 1.27 -6.70 -21.43
CA PRO A 776 2.47 -7.39 -20.95
C PRO A 776 3.23 -6.60 -19.87
N LEU A 777 2.87 -5.34 -19.64
CA LEU A 777 3.60 -4.43 -18.76
C LEU A 777 3.04 -4.38 -17.34
N ASP A 778 1.72 -4.43 -17.19
CA ASP A 778 1.03 -4.28 -15.89
C ASP A 778 -0.43 -4.80 -15.99
N ASN A 779 -1.28 -4.45 -15.01
CA ASN A 779 -2.69 -4.83 -14.96
C ASN A 779 -3.65 -3.78 -15.54
N GLU A 780 -3.13 -2.74 -16.20
CA GLU A 780 -3.95 -1.78 -16.95
C GLU A 780 -4.39 -2.38 -18.29
N ASP A 781 -5.39 -1.78 -18.93
CA ASP A 781 -5.80 -2.20 -20.27
C ASP A 781 -4.65 -2.09 -21.29
N PRO A 782 -4.45 -3.06 -22.20
CA PRO A 782 -3.40 -2.96 -23.21
C PRO A 782 -3.52 -1.73 -24.11
N ASP A 783 -4.75 -1.24 -24.37
CA ASP A 783 -4.99 -0.08 -25.23
C ASP A 783 -4.54 1.24 -24.57
N ILE A 784 -4.17 1.24 -23.28
CA ILE A 784 -3.66 2.43 -22.59
C ILE A 784 -2.31 2.92 -23.14
N ASN A 785 -1.54 2.03 -23.78
CA ASN A 785 -0.25 2.31 -24.39
C ASN A 785 -0.37 2.42 -25.92
N SER A 786 -1.35 3.19 -26.38
CA SER A 786 -1.63 3.50 -27.77
C SER A 786 -1.99 4.97 -27.93
N ASP A 787 -1.81 5.54 -29.14
CA ASP A 787 -2.54 6.75 -29.48
C ASP A 787 -4.03 6.43 -29.46
N GLY A 788 -4.82 7.31 -28.87
CA GLY A 788 -6.23 7.07 -28.62
C GLY A 788 -6.81 8.06 -27.63
N ILE A 789 -8.08 7.86 -27.30
CA ILE A 789 -8.84 8.78 -26.46
C ILE A 789 -9.40 8.01 -25.27
N GLN A 790 -9.31 8.62 -24.09
CA GLN A 790 -10.08 8.24 -22.92
C GLN A 790 -11.22 9.23 -22.74
N LEU A 791 -12.42 8.69 -22.54
CA LEU A 791 -13.65 9.46 -22.35
C LEU A 791 -14.24 9.14 -20.99
N TYR A 792 -14.54 10.17 -20.20
CA TYR A 792 -15.17 10.06 -18.89
C TYR A 792 -16.50 10.79 -18.89
N LEU A 793 -17.57 10.13 -18.44
CA LEU A 793 -18.93 10.67 -18.38
C LEU A 793 -19.48 10.51 -16.97
N PHE A 794 -20.09 11.56 -16.44
CA PHE A 794 -20.91 11.51 -15.23
C PHE A 794 -22.27 12.14 -15.50
N LEU A 795 -23.33 11.49 -15.02
CA LEU A 795 -24.72 11.90 -15.15
C LEU A 795 -25.27 12.29 -13.76
N PRO A 796 -25.37 13.59 -13.44
CA PRO A 796 -25.79 14.06 -12.12
C PRO A 796 -27.17 13.54 -11.67
N ASP A 797 -28.11 13.40 -12.60
CA ASP A 797 -29.50 13.03 -12.30
C ASP A 797 -29.64 11.56 -11.82
N SER A 798 -28.84 10.65 -12.38
CA SER A 798 -28.84 9.23 -12.03
C SER A 798 -27.66 8.82 -11.15
N GLN A 799 -26.70 9.72 -10.93
CA GLN A 799 -25.38 9.43 -10.35
C GLN A 799 -24.58 8.38 -11.15
N ALA A 800 -24.99 8.10 -12.38
CA ALA A 800 -24.31 7.13 -13.22
C ALA A 800 -22.99 7.70 -13.74
N HIS A 801 -21.97 6.85 -13.85
CA HIS A 801 -20.68 7.23 -14.43
C HIS A 801 -20.13 6.11 -15.29
N GLY A 802 -19.45 6.50 -16.37
CA GLY A 802 -18.83 5.58 -17.31
C GLY A 802 -17.51 6.12 -17.82
N SER A 803 -16.56 5.22 -18.10
CA SER A 803 -15.32 5.55 -18.79
C SER A 803 -15.00 4.57 -19.91
N TRP A 804 -14.41 5.08 -20.99
CA TRP A 804 -14.07 4.31 -22.19
C TRP A 804 -12.67 4.65 -22.69
N LEU A 805 -11.95 3.64 -23.18
CA LEU A 805 -10.76 3.77 -24.02
C LEU A 805 -11.16 3.55 -25.49
N LEU A 806 -10.69 4.44 -26.35
CA LEU A 806 -11.06 4.53 -27.76
C LEU A 806 -9.78 4.54 -28.59
N VAL A 807 -9.43 3.40 -29.19
CA VAL A 807 -8.22 3.27 -30.01
C VAL A 807 -8.58 3.01 -31.47
N PRO A 808 -8.22 3.92 -32.39
CA PRO A 808 -8.33 3.66 -33.82
C PRO A 808 -7.64 2.36 -34.25
N ASP A 809 -8.28 1.64 -35.16
CA ASP A 809 -7.72 0.42 -35.76
C ASP A 809 -7.49 0.63 -37.25
N HIS A 810 -6.28 0.29 -37.72
CA HIS A 810 -5.91 0.32 -39.14
C HIS A 810 -6.82 -0.57 -40.02
N ALA A 811 -7.52 -1.55 -39.43
CA ALA A 811 -8.51 -2.37 -40.12
C ALA A 811 -9.86 -1.67 -40.40
N GLY A 812 -10.05 -0.42 -39.95
CA GLY A 812 -11.19 0.42 -40.35
C GLY A 812 -12.29 0.66 -39.29
N GLY A 813 -11.95 0.63 -38.00
CA GLY A 813 -12.90 0.90 -36.90
C GLY A 813 -12.23 1.50 -35.66
N VAL A 814 -12.98 1.71 -34.58
CA VAL A 814 -12.45 2.12 -33.27
C VAL A 814 -12.66 0.98 -32.29
N ARG A 815 -11.60 0.55 -31.61
CA ARG A 815 -11.72 -0.35 -30.46
C ARG A 815 -12.24 0.45 -29.27
N VAL A 816 -13.41 0.07 -28.77
CA VAL A 816 -14.09 0.72 -27.65
C VAL A 816 -14.08 -0.22 -26.46
N THR A 817 -13.32 0.13 -25.43
CA THR A 817 -13.21 -0.67 -24.19
C THR A 817 -13.77 0.12 -23.02
N GLN A 818 -14.90 -0.33 -22.45
CA GLN A 818 -15.48 0.27 -21.24
C GLN A 818 -14.67 -0.17 -20.00
N ARG A 819 -14.33 0.78 -19.12
CA ARG A 819 -13.39 0.56 -18.00
C ARG A 819 -14.07 0.54 -16.64
N GLN A 820 -14.80 1.60 -16.31
CA GLN A 820 -15.60 1.69 -15.09
C GLN A 820 -17.05 2.04 -15.43
N ALA A 821 -17.98 1.49 -14.66
CA ALA A 821 -19.41 1.79 -14.79
C ALA A 821 -20.09 1.73 -13.41
N GLY A 822 -20.72 2.83 -13.01
CA GLY A 822 -21.67 2.86 -11.91
C GLY A 822 -23.04 3.22 -12.45
N GLY A 823 -24.06 2.41 -12.17
CA GLY A 823 -25.41 2.58 -12.73
C GLY A 823 -25.50 2.25 -14.22
N SER A 824 -26.61 2.64 -14.84
CA SER A 824 -26.84 2.46 -16.29
C SER A 824 -26.19 3.61 -17.06
N VAL A 825 -25.16 3.31 -17.86
CA VAL A 825 -24.49 4.29 -18.72
C VAL A 825 -24.99 4.22 -20.16
N PRO A 826 -25.04 5.33 -20.90
CA PRO A 826 -25.53 5.35 -22.28
C PRO A 826 -24.64 4.52 -23.23
N ALA A 827 -25.25 4.02 -24.31
CA ALA A 827 -24.50 3.42 -25.40
C ALA A 827 -23.60 4.47 -26.09
N LEU A 828 -22.40 4.04 -26.47
CA LEU A 828 -21.40 4.85 -27.15
C LEU A 828 -21.01 4.17 -28.47
N GLU A 829 -21.12 4.91 -29.57
CA GLU A 829 -20.61 4.51 -30.88
C GLU A 829 -19.42 5.41 -31.25
N ALA A 830 -18.43 4.87 -31.95
CA ALA A 830 -17.26 5.64 -32.37
C ALA A 830 -16.80 5.32 -33.80
N ASP A 831 -16.45 6.37 -34.54
CA ASP A 831 -15.80 6.31 -35.85
C ASP A 831 -14.51 7.14 -35.87
N TRP A 832 -13.62 6.86 -36.81
CA TRP A 832 -12.39 7.63 -36.95
C TRP A 832 -11.96 7.77 -38.42
N ARG A 833 -11.05 8.71 -38.66
CA ARG A 833 -10.33 8.84 -39.93
C ARG A 833 -8.96 9.46 -39.74
N LEU A 834 -8.03 9.12 -40.62
CA LEU A 834 -6.77 9.85 -40.75
C LEU A 834 -7.02 11.23 -41.38
N THR A 835 -6.29 12.24 -40.94
CA THR A 835 -6.28 13.59 -41.52
C THR A 835 -4.88 13.92 -42.04
N PRO A 836 -4.70 14.92 -42.92
CA PRO A 836 -3.37 15.29 -43.42
C PRO A 836 -2.36 15.68 -42.33
N ASP A 837 -2.85 16.13 -41.18
CA ASP A 837 -2.10 16.62 -40.03
C ASP A 837 -2.21 15.73 -38.77
N GLY A 838 -2.85 14.56 -38.87
CA GLY A 838 -3.01 13.62 -37.75
C GLY A 838 -4.21 12.69 -37.89
N TYR A 839 -5.08 12.65 -36.89
CA TYR A 839 -6.27 11.79 -36.90
C TYR A 839 -7.44 12.42 -36.18
N ARG A 840 -8.65 11.97 -36.52
CA ARG A 840 -9.90 12.44 -35.92
C ARG A 840 -10.73 11.26 -35.46
N VAL A 841 -11.22 11.31 -34.23
CA VAL A 841 -12.16 10.34 -33.65
C VAL A 841 -13.45 11.07 -33.32
N ARG A 842 -14.58 10.44 -33.62
CA ARG A 842 -15.92 10.92 -33.31
C ARG A 842 -16.62 9.89 -32.44
N CYS A 843 -17.24 10.35 -31.37
CA CYS A 843 -18.04 9.54 -30.47
C CYS A 843 -19.47 10.08 -30.44
N ARG A 844 -20.45 9.19 -30.56
CA ARG A 844 -21.88 9.49 -30.45
C ARG A 844 -22.40 8.83 -29.18
N ILE A 845 -22.87 9.63 -28.22
CA ILE A 845 -23.40 9.16 -26.94
C ILE A 845 -24.92 9.35 -26.95
N ALA A 846 -25.68 8.27 -26.73
CA ALA A 846 -27.14 8.32 -26.83
C ALA A 846 -27.79 9.33 -25.84
N ARG A 847 -28.77 10.11 -26.31
CA ARG A 847 -29.65 10.93 -25.48
C ARG A 847 -30.88 10.13 -25.04
N GLY A 848 -31.40 10.40 -23.85
CA GLY A 848 -32.58 9.69 -23.33
C GLY A 848 -32.94 10.04 -21.89
N PRO A 849 -34.22 9.90 -21.49
CA PRO A 849 -34.67 10.25 -20.14
C PRO A 849 -34.25 9.20 -19.09
N ARG A 850 -34.20 9.62 -17.81
CA ARG A 850 -34.14 8.75 -16.61
C ARG A 850 -32.98 7.73 -16.59
N GLY A 851 -31.77 8.15 -16.94
CA GLY A 851 -30.56 7.31 -16.82
C GLY A 851 -30.38 6.28 -17.94
N LEU A 852 -31.19 6.33 -18.99
CA LEU A 852 -31.00 5.55 -20.22
C LEU A 852 -30.19 6.32 -21.29
N GLY A 853 -29.80 7.57 -21.02
CA GLY A 853 -29.11 8.47 -21.93
C GLY A 853 -28.77 9.81 -21.28
N ILE A 854 -28.13 10.71 -22.02
CA ILE A 854 -27.96 12.12 -21.61
C ILE A 854 -29.30 12.85 -21.78
N ASP A 855 -29.83 13.44 -20.72
CA ASP A 855 -31.07 14.23 -20.74
C ASP A 855 -30.76 15.73 -20.91
N ARG A 856 -30.47 16.43 -19.79
CA ARG A 856 -30.19 17.87 -19.78
C ARG A 856 -28.78 18.22 -19.31
N ALA A 857 -28.32 17.67 -18.20
CA ALA A 857 -27.01 17.97 -17.64
C ALA A 857 -26.12 16.72 -17.64
N PHE A 858 -24.85 16.92 -17.98
CA PHE A 858 -23.83 15.88 -17.89
C PHE A 858 -22.47 16.51 -17.63
N MET A 859 -21.53 15.70 -17.18
CA MET A 859 -20.14 16.12 -17.04
C MET A 859 -19.26 15.21 -17.88
N LEU A 860 -18.26 15.80 -18.55
CA LEU A 860 -17.39 15.10 -19.48
C LEU A 860 -15.93 15.48 -19.27
N ASN A 861 -15.02 14.52 -19.41
CA ASN A 861 -13.60 14.80 -19.65
C ASN A 861 -13.08 13.94 -20.81
N VAL A 862 -12.10 14.49 -21.53
CA VAL A 862 -11.43 13.86 -22.66
C VAL A 862 -9.93 13.91 -22.40
N VAL A 863 -9.30 12.74 -22.40
CA VAL A 863 -7.84 12.59 -22.27
C VAL A 863 -7.31 11.94 -23.55
N ILE A 864 -6.33 12.55 -24.19
CA ILE A 864 -5.74 12.02 -25.44
C ILE A 864 -4.41 11.38 -25.08
N ASN A 865 -4.30 10.08 -25.30
CA ASN A 865 -3.07 9.33 -25.10
C ASN A 865 -2.10 9.59 -26.25
N GLU A 866 -0.83 9.73 -25.90
CA GLU A 866 0.26 9.91 -26.86
C GLU A 866 1.35 8.86 -26.67
N ILE A 867 1.76 8.20 -27.75
CA ILE A 867 2.89 7.25 -27.79
C ILE A 867 3.65 7.33 -29.11
N SER A 868 4.90 6.88 -29.18
CA SER A 868 5.64 6.73 -30.44
C SER A 868 6.19 5.32 -30.62
N ARG A 869 6.56 4.96 -31.86
CA ARG A 869 7.01 3.61 -32.23
C ARG A 869 8.23 3.11 -31.44
N ASP A 870 9.02 4.02 -30.91
CA ASP A 870 10.22 3.72 -30.11
C ASP A 870 9.90 3.52 -28.62
N ARG A 871 8.64 3.66 -28.21
CA ARG A 871 8.19 3.58 -26.81
C ARG A 871 7.40 2.30 -26.55
N GLU A 872 7.48 1.84 -25.32
CA GLU A 872 6.62 0.75 -24.83
C GLU A 872 5.47 1.27 -23.98
N ARG A 873 5.69 2.41 -23.30
CA ARG A 873 4.70 3.10 -22.48
C ARG A 873 4.35 4.44 -23.11
N ARG A 874 3.13 4.91 -22.87
CA ARG A 874 2.69 6.26 -23.27
C ARG A 874 3.72 7.33 -22.89
N ARG A 875 3.97 8.26 -23.81
CA ARG A 875 4.96 9.34 -23.64
C ARG A 875 4.35 10.69 -23.20
N GLY A 876 3.02 10.80 -23.20
CA GLY A 876 2.33 12.00 -22.73
C GLY A 876 0.82 11.87 -22.85
N GLN A 877 0.09 12.85 -22.33
CA GLN A 877 -1.35 12.98 -22.54
C GLN A 877 -1.75 14.45 -22.70
N LEU A 878 -2.81 14.72 -23.48
CA LEU A 878 -3.52 16.01 -23.43
C LEU A 878 -4.82 15.82 -22.64
N VAL A 879 -5.02 16.59 -21.57
CA VAL A 879 -6.19 16.51 -20.67
C VAL A 879 -7.04 17.75 -20.85
N ALA A 880 -8.30 17.59 -21.28
CA ALA A 880 -9.17 18.71 -21.61
C ALA A 880 -9.40 19.69 -20.44
N THR A 881 -9.38 19.20 -19.20
CA THR A 881 -9.49 20.02 -17.98
C THR A 881 -8.17 20.63 -17.48
N GLY A 882 -7.12 20.56 -18.30
CA GLY A 882 -5.77 21.06 -17.98
C GLY A 882 -4.89 20.01 -17.31
N ALA A 883 -3.57 20.21 -17.31
CA ALA A 883 -2.63 19.27 -16.69
C ALA A 883 -1.33 19.94 -16.20
N THR A 884 -1.33 21.25 -15.95
CA THR A 884 -0.15 21.97 -15.50
C THR A 884 0.43 21.35 -14.22
N GLY A 885 1.68 20.87 -14.29
CA GLY A 885 2.37 20.22 -13.18
C GLY A 885 1.99 18.75 -12.95
N GLU A 886 1.18 18.15 -13.83
CA GLU A 886 0.78 16.74 -13.72
C GLU A 886 1.69 15.78 -14.50
N TRP A 887 1.71 14.54 -14.03
CA TRP A 887 2.44 13.43 -14.63
C TRP A 887 1.49 12.30 -15.06
N VAL A 888 1.87 11.57 -16.11
CA VAL A 888 1.10 10.40 -16.60
C VAL A 888 1.23 9.17 -15.70
N TYR A 889 2.24 9.16 -14.81
CA TYR A 889 2.52 8.07 -13.87
C TYR A 889 1.35 7.91 -12.89
N LEU A 890 1.04 6.67 -12.49
CA LEU A 890 -0.07 6.30 -11.58
C LEU A 890 -1.49 6.65 -12.05
N ARG A 891 -1.69 7.25 -13.23
CA ARG A 891 -3.02 7.59 -13.76
C ARG A 891 -3.72 6.41 -14.44
N GLY A 892 -2.99 5.66 -15.27
CA GLY A 892 -3.59 4.53 -16.00
C GLY A 892 -4.76 4.99 -16.86
N ASP A 893 -5.86 4.24 -16.80
CA ASP A 893 -7.17 4.57 -17.36
C ASP A 893 -8.10 5.36 -16.41
N ARG A 894 -7.56 5.91 -15.32
CA ARG A 894 -8.30 6.59 -14.24
C ARG A 894 -8.10 8.09 -14.31
N GLU A 895 -9.16 8.84 -14.03
CA GLU A 895 -9.14 10.30 -14.00
C GLU A 895 -9.89 10.81 -12.77
N ASP A 896 -9.53 12.00 -12.30
CA ASP A 896 -10.17 12.60 -11.13
C ASP A 896 -11.64 12.98 -11.44
N PRO A 897 -12.63 12.37 -10.75
CA PRO A 897 -14.05 12.67 -10.99
C PRO A 897 -14.41 14.12 -10.65
N HIS A 898 -13.58 14.85 -9.90
CA HIS A 898 -13.77 16.28 -9.62
C HIS A 898 -13.33 17.20 -10.75
N ARG A 899 -12.66 16.65 -11.78
CA ARG A 899 -12.07 17.41 -12.89
C ARG A 899 -12.79 17.13 -14.21
N LEU A 900 -14.12 17.10 -14.18
CA LEU A 900 -14.97 17.00 -15.36
C LEU A 900 -15.52 18.37 -15.76
N LEU A 901 -15.64 18.64 -17.06
CA LEU A 901 -16.32 19.82 -17.59
C LEU A 901 -17.83 19.62 -17.49
N ALA A 902 -18.56 20.58 -16.90
CA ALA A 902 -20.02 20.51 -16.79
C ALA A 902 -20.70 21.09 -18.05
N PHE A 903 -21.66 20.37 -18.59
CA PHE A 903 -22.45 20.75 -19.76
C PHE A 903 -23.94 20.75 -19.45
N GLU A 904 -24.66 21.68 -20.08
CA GLU A 904 -26.11 21.78 -20.02
C GLU A 904 -26.68 21.93 -21.44
N ILE A 905 -27.59 21.04 -21.81
CA ILE A 905 -28.26 21.04 -23.12
C ILE A 905 -29.51 21.90 -23.03
N VAL A 906 -29.60 22.88 -23.93
CA VAL A 906 -30.81 23.68 -24.13
C VAL A 906 -31.41 23.28 -25.48
N ASP A 907 -32.46 22.47 -25.43
CA ASP A 907 -33.26 22.17 -26.61
C ASP A 907 -33.97 23.45 -27.07
N ALA A 908 -34.01 23.65 -28.40
CA ALA A 908 -34.57 24.85 -29.02
C ALA A 908 -36.10 24.90 -28.96
#